data_AF-A0AAV3X097-F1
#
_entry.id   AF-A0AAV3X097-F1
#
_cell.length_a   1.000
_cell.length_b   1.000
_cell.length_c   1.000
_cell.angle_alpha   90.00
_cell.angle_beta   90.00
_cell.angle_gamma   90.00
#
_symmetry.space_group_name_H-M   'P 1'
#
loop_
_entity.id
_entity.type
_entity.pdbx_description
1 polymer ?
#
loop_
_entity_poly.entity_id
_entity_poly.type
_entity_poly.pdbx_seq_one_letter_code
_entity_poly.pdbx_strand_id
1 'polypeptide(L)'
;MESLNFLDSQTKSLFPETLDQLVLSDPMSPRNFSASLGIPIVNAELKVIEVAPIATYLGGESLIFPHQSFLGSQNTQLATAGTDPLIGNAGVNTEVILSEAIATATSQLANFVNQPESLDGMHLAFGDNWQAEQAIALVQSLATGAALPKIEIIPIAELRANGAFAKETNTIYLAAEFLSENAANMDAITGVVLEETGHFLDSQLNRVDSLGDEGAIFAALVQGKQIAPGELLALKAEDDSGTLTLNGQTIQVEHSSTEPGVFTVGDTGEVTIDFLTDSGSYTGEVGIFSLKGMEGLARESVAFIQEAARRVLSNSNSGYVVISDGSEGGRFTGELGESNRNEGEYRQVKTFAMNPDEEFAIMLVPNGTFGEILNNPAIEGDKRPLFSIAAANPGNAVQMGQLVGKSVDGGTFAFEDIALDGKTDQDYNDLIFELKGATGFAKQLNELIAADKQWENTELGQKLRNFAAEELSTATDLGTVTSSQNLTGFVGNDDPTDVYRFTLGSASNVNFTLSGLSADADLVLIQDVDDDGVLGEDLHIQEAEIIGLSELEGTASETIDTLLQAGTYFIQVEQYEGDTNYNLGLNITPFAPPTDTAPNTIPTARNLGLIGGTVPAISEYVGSADTIDYFKFTLNTQSDLELELSDLTGDADVRLIRDANNNGVVEDEEEIDFSDAIGDDDEYIFAPDLAAGDYFIEVEQFDGEVTYDLLLNATASTTPPDQDDDSLSTATNLRIVNGTVSTITDWLGARDQQDFTKFTLPENAKVTLSLSGLSADADVYLIQDANNDGKIDGQDIIAASALKAGEEKIIVDLAAGNYFIKVFRASGETRYTLSLSYQPIPQPPTPITPPVGPSLPKVSPGDPRLLAPSTNYNASGTVSETQLSSFYIYQATEPGIFTANLSGLTGDADIRLIRDYNNNGLLDPVVDRNGNVYLDKDEVEIVAWQPNRNNNNESIRAFLEPGVYFLEVNSPFKATTSFNVASTFTPAATDTLAFKINLNFTDAARTALSIPHPNGQTLLETVQAAADYWSRVISYSSFQRPHTINVEVNAKNEGASTLAYAGPSVSSSDPKDLNNRSMSFRGSATINTFPNILQQYQNDVRYLYETMIHEFGHVLGFTGRSPKQLKEKGVFPVSWNDRSLVDVSDPNNPLYKANTFAGIAYGELLGTNVPTALPVTRGQGQGSDYAHWWRKIFNEEAQVESGEAGNPERFSTISIASARDLGYNVNYGAAEPYTPPKQQA
;
A
#
# COMPACT_ATOMS: atom_id res chain seq x y z
N MET A 1 -1.90 -8.43 -23.45
CA MET A 1 -2.52 -8.71 -24.77
C MET A 1 -3.34 -7.50 -25.19
N GLU A 2 -3.02 -6.98 -26.37
CA GLU A 2 -3.82 -6.08 -27.22
C GLU A 2 -5.29 -6.55 -27.39
N SER A 3 -6.28 -5.79 -27.87
CA SER A 3 -6.52 -4.34 -28.07
C SER A 3 -7.98 -4.15 -28.58
N LEU A 4 -8.39 -2.90 -28.90
CA LEU A 4 -9.57 -2.54 -29.75
C LEU A 4 -10.99 -2.83 -29.19
N ASN A 5 -11.84 -1.83 -28.90
CA ASN A 5 -12.33 -0.84 -29.87
C ASN A 5 -13.04 0.36 -29.19
N PHE A 6 -12.94 1.53 -29.80
CA PHE A 6 -13.78 2.71 -29.56
C PHE A 6 -14.65 3.00 -30.80
N LEU A 7 -15.94 3.35 -30.62
CA LEU A 7 -16.67 4.38 -31.40
C LEU A 7 -18.16 4.48 -30.99
N ASP A 8 -18.60 5.69 -30.67
CA ASP A 8 -20.01 6.08 -30.47
C ASP A 8 -20.68 6.48 -31.81
N SER A 9 -22.00 6.23 -31.95
CA SER A 9 -22.92 7.23 -32.52
C SER A 9 -24.42 6.89 -32.30
N GLN A 10 -24.98 7.47 -31.24
CA GLN A 10 -26.33 8.09 -31.17
C GLN A 10 -27.55 7.53 -31.97
N THR A 11 -28.48 6.93 -31.20
CA THR A 11 -29.94 7.23 -31.14
C THR A 11 -30.99 6.70 -32.17
N LYS A 12 -32.16 6.38 -31.58
CA LYS A 12 -33.57 6.44 -32.08
C LYS A 12 -34.28 5.20 -32.71
N SER A 13 -34.91 4.44 -31.79
CA SER A 13 -36.38 4.45 -31.54
C SER A 13 -37.30 3.31 -32.05
N LEU A 14 -38.34 3.05 -31.22
CA LEU A 14 -39.65 2.41 -31.49
C LEU A 14 -39.79 0.85 -31.45
N PHE A 15 -40.10 0.33 -30.24
CA PHE A 15 -41.31 -0.47 -29.84
C PHE A 15 -42.11 -1.34 -30.86
N PRO A 16 -42.96 -2.31 -30.42
CA PRO A 16 -43.00 -3.17 -29.20
C PRO A 16 -43.41 -4.66 -29.47
N GLU A 17 -43.86 -5.40 -28.43
CA GLU A 17 -44.71 -6.63 -28.45
C GLU A 17 -44.06 -8.01 -28.80
N THR A 18 -44.47 -9.17 -28.25
CA THR A 18 -45.35 -9.52 -27.09
C THR A 18 -45.09 -10.96 -26.57
N LEU A 19 -45.31 -11.13 -25.25
CA LEU A 19 -45.90 -12.26 -24.50
C LEU A 19 -45.53 -13.76 -24.70
N ASP A 20 -45.68 -14.46 -23.55
CA ASP A 20 -46.13 -15.85 -23.35
C ASP A 20 -45.16 -17.03 -23.60
N GLN A 21 -45.16 -18.08 -22.76
CA GLN A 21 -45.57 -18.23 -21.36
C GLN A 21 -45.09 -19.61 -20.81
N LEU A 22 -45.34 -19.85 -19.51
CA LEU A 22 -45.53 -21.17 -18.88
C LEU A 22 -44.31 -22.09 -18.56
N VAL A 23 -43.90 -22.02 -17.28
CA VAL A 23 -44.35 -22.95 -16.20
C VAL A 23 -43.47 -24.15 -15.75
N LEU A 24 -43.10 -24.01 -14.47
CA LEU A 24 -42.98 -24.99 -13.37
C LEU A 24 -41.85 -26.03 -13.29
N SER A 25 -41.45 -26.16 -12.01
CA SER A 25 -41.04 -27.37 -11.28
C SER A 25 -39.60 -27.88 -11.41
N ASP A 26 -38.75 -27.28 -10.59
CA ASP A 26 -37.99 -27.98 -9.53
C ASP A 26 -38.92 -28.98 -8.76
N PRO A 27 -38.48 -30.12 -8.15
CA PRO A 27 -37.19 -30.26 -7.44
C PRO A 27 -36.49 -31.65 -7.50
N MET A 28 -35.27 -31.74 -6.95
CA MET A 28 -34.99 -32.51 -5.71
C MET A 28 -33.50 -32.72 -5.36
N SER A 29 -33.26 -32.74 -4.04
CA SER A 29 -31.97 -32.87 -3.34
C SER A 29 -31.36 -34.30 -3.35
N PRO A 30 -30.08 -34.48 -2.91
CA PRO A 30 -29.28 -35.68 -3.16
C PRO A 30 -29.39 -36.78 -2.09
N ARG A 31 -28.83 -37.98 -2.36
CA ARG A 31 -28.38 -38.92 -1.31
C ARG A 31 -27.40 -40.01 -1.78
N ASN A 32 -26.29 -40.07 -1.07
CA ASN A 32 -25.25 -41.10 -0.89
C ASN A 32 -25.52 -42.55 -1.37
N PHE A 33 -24.48 -43.20 -1.90
CA PHE A 33 -24.15 -44.59 -1.58
C PHE A 33 -22.64 -44.85 -1.62
N SER A 34 -22.17 -45.77 -0.76
CA SER A 34 -20.75 -46.09 -0.55
C SER A 34 -20.35 -47.49 -1.04
N ALA A 35 -19.03 -47.69 -1.16
CA ALA A 35 -18.28 -48.95 -1.09
C ALA A 35 -18.04 -49.81 -2.37
N SER A 36 -16.77 -49.78 -2.80
CA SER A 36 -15.89 -50.94 -3.08
C SER A 36 -16.21 -51.93 -4.23
N LEU A 37 -15.32 -51.99 -5.23
CA LEU A 37 -14.55 -53.20 -5.63
C LEU A 37 -13.61 -52.97 -6.84
N GLY A 38 -12.36 -53.48 -6.77
CA GLY A 38 -11.72 -54.20 -7.88
C GLY A 38 -10.95 -53.47 -9.00
N ILE A 39 -9.63 -53.33 -8.78
CA ILE A 39 -8.48 -53.41 -9.74
C ILE A 39 -8.74 -54.30 -11.00
N PRO A 40 -8.09 -54.13 -12.18
CA PRO A 40 -7.33 -53.00 -12.80
C PRO A 40 -7.86 -52.60 -14.19
N ILE A 41 -7.19 -51.68 -14.92
CA ILE A 41 -6.73 -51.85 -16.33
C ILE A 41 -5.93 -50.62 -16.80
N VAL A 42 -4.90 -50.87 -17.63
CA VAL A 42 -4.03 -49.87 -18.28
C VAL A 42 -4.34 -49.83 -19.78
N ASN A 43 -4.43 -48.63 -20.37
CA ASN A 43 -4.42 -48.32 -21.82
C ASN A 43 -5.60 -48.89 -22.66
N ALA A 44 -6.03 -48.33 -23.81
CA ALA A 44 -5.87 -47.02 -24.47
C ALA A 44 -7.07 -46.91 -25.48
N GLU A 45 -7.23 -45.99 -26.44
CA GLU A 45 -6.39 -44.96 -27.07
C GLU A 45 -7.32 -43.91 -27.73
N LEU A 46 -6.95 -42.63 -27.82
CA LEU A 46 -7.29 -41.84 -29.02
C LEU A 46 -6.26 -40.73 -29.31
N LYS A 47 -5.52 -40.95 -30.42
CA LYS A 47 -4.42 -40.12 -30.91
C LYS A 47 -4.85 -38.76 -31.47
N VAL A 48 -3.96 -37.77 -31.31
CA VAL A 48 -3.63 -36.82 -32.38
C VAL A 48 -2.33 -37.28 -33.05
N ILE A 49 -2.14 -36.94 -34.32
CA ILE A 49 -1.19 -37.59 -35.24
C ILE A 49 0.15 -36.82 -35.34
N GLU A 50 1.24 -37.58 -35.44
CA GLU A 50 2.65 -37.14 -35.63
C GLU A 50 2.90 -36.56 -37.05
N VAL A 51 4.10 -36.14 -37.48
CA VAL A 51 5.32 -36.93 -37.85
C VAL A 51 6.51 -35.94 -37.81
N ALA A 52 7.54 -36.09 -36.96
CA ALA A 52 8.77 -36.93 -37.09
C ALA A 52 9.70 -36.55 -38.28
N PRO A 53 10.95 -37.06 -38.41
CA PRO A 53 11.73 -38.00 -37.58
C PRO A 53 13.17 -37.44 -37.28
N ILE A 54 14.28 -38.14 -36.93
CA ILE A 54 14.63 -39.55 -36.66
C ILE A 54 15.89 -39.62 -35.76
N ALA A 55 16.07 -40.65 -34.90
CA ALA A 55 17.39 -41.02 -34.33
C ALA A 55 17.44 -42.46 -33.77
N THR A 56 18.13 -43.39 -34.47
CA THR A 56 18.93 -44.53 -33.91
C THR A 56 19.30 -45.56 -35.01
N TYR A 57 20.57 -46.02 -35.03
CA TYR A 57 20.90 -47.45 -35.21
C TYR A 57 22.36 -47.76 -34.82
N LEU A 58 22.63 -49.02 -34.48
CA LEU A 58 23.92 -49.54 -33.96
C LEU A 58 24.83 -50.14 -35.05
N GLY A 59 26.16 -50.08 -34.82
CA GLY A 59 27.10 -51.14 -35.20
C GLY A 59 28.37 -50.71 -35.97
N GLY A 60 29.57 -51.15 -35.54
CA GLY A 60 30.77 -51.11 -36.38
C GLY A 60 32.16 -50.93 -35.74
N GLU A 61 32.61 -51.89 -34.92
CA GLU A 61 34.00 -52.36 -34.74
C GLU A 61 35.27 -51.44 -34.77
N SER A 62 36.07 -51.61 -33.71
CA SER A 62 37.53 -51.93 -33.75
C SER A 62 38.66 -50.87 -33.83
N LEU A 63 39.30 -50.70 -32.65
CA LEU A 63 40.73 -50.98 -32.37
C LEU A 63 41.85 -49.93 -32.65
N ILE A 64 42.87 -50.04 -31.78
CA ILE A 64 44.29 -49.62 -31.87
C ILE A 64 44.68 -48.22 -31.30
N PHE A 65 45.10 -48.22 -30.03
CA PHE A 65 46.11 -47.28 -29.47
C PHE A 65 47.51 -47.58 -30.08
N PRO A 66 48.42 -46.60 -30.27
CA PRO A 66 49.38 -46.30 -29.19
C PRO A 66 49.96 -44.85 -29.10
N HIS A 67 49.97 -44.32 -27.86
CA HIS A 67 51.18 -44.00 -27.06
C HIS A 67 52.30 -43.05 -27.58
N GLN A 68 52.77 -42.19 -26.64
CA GLN A 68 54.08 -41.51 -26.54
C GLN A 68 54.28 -40.14 -27.25
N SER A 69 55.04 -39.17 -26.70
CA SER A 69 55.52 -38.94 -25.31
C SER A 69 56.31 -37.61 -25.17
N PHE A 70 56.17 -36.99 -23.99
CA PHE A 70 57.26 -36.39 -23.17
C PHE A 70 57.88 -35.00 -23.47
N LEU A 71 57.83 -34.17 -22.42
CA LEU A 71 58.75 -33.11 -21.95
C LEU A 71 58.84 -31.77 -22.72
N GLY A 72 58.80 -30.60 -22.05
CA GLY A 72 58.49 -30.38 -20.62
C GLY A 72 58.90 -29.00 -20.06
N SER A 73 58.54 -28.75 -18.79
CA SER A 73 58.87 -27.60 -17.90
C SER A 73 58.28 -26.23 -18.31
N GLN A 74 57.72 -25.38 -17.44
CA GLN A 74 57.47 -25.40 -15.96
C GLN A 74 55.96 -25.09 -15.74
N ASN A 75 55.22 -25.72 -14.80
CA ASN A 75 54.98 -25.27 -13.41
C ASN A 75 54.75 -23.74 -13.28
N THR A 76 53.69 -23.20 -12.64
CA THR A 76 52.65 -23.71 -11.70
C THR A 76 51.56 -22.63 -11.59
N GLN A 77 50.27 -22.83 -11.23
CA GLN A 77 49.47 -23.99 -10.80
C GLN A 77 47.95 -23.68 -11.00
N LEU A 78 47.14 -24.66 -11.42
CA LEU A 78 45.66 -24.61 -11.36
C LEU A 78 45.13 -25.37 -10.14
N ALA A 79 43.95 -25.00 -9.62
CA ALA A 79 42.89 -25.84 -9.00
C ALA A 79 41.90 -24.92 -8.23
N THR A 80 40.57 -25.13 -8.16
CA THR A 80 39.67 -26.14 -8.77
C THR A 80 38.22 -25.60 -8.71
N ALA A 81 37.33 -26.06 -9.61
CA ALA A 81 35.90 -25.71 -9.60
C ALA A 81 35.04 -26.70 -8.79
N GLY A 82 33.85 -26.24 -8.36
CA GLY A 82 32.77 -27.05 -7.77
C GLY A 82 31.42 -26.29 -7.78
N THR A 83 30.31 -27.01 -7.91
CA THR A 83 28.89 -26.54 -7.96
C THR A 83 28.18 -26.93 -6.64
N ASP A 84 27.00 -26.46 -6.22
CA ASP A 84 25.80 -25.73 -6.76
C ASP A 84 24.96 -25.26 -5.51
N PRO A 85 23.89 -24.42 -5.54
CA PRO A 85 23.29 -23.57 -6.61
C PRO A 85 22.77 -22.16 -6.11
N LEU A 86 21.88 -21.51 -6.88
CA LEU A 86 20.80 -20.54 -6.53
C LEU A 86 20.94 -19.50 -5.38
N ILE A 87 21.15 -18.21 -5.73
CA ILE A 87 20.19 -17.08 -5.58
C ILE A 87 20.39 -16.16 -6.81
N GLY A 88 19.36 -15.44 -7.26
CA GLY A 88 19.39 -14.70 -8.53
C GLY A 88 19.49 -13.18 -8.41
N ASN A 89 20.56 -12.60 -8.98
CA ASN A 89 20.43 -11.48 -9.91
C ASN A 89 21.60 -11.52 -10.90
N ALA A 90 21.33 -11.67 -12.19
CA ALA A 90 22.39 -11.92 -13.18
C ALA A 90 22.98 -10.60 -13.70
N GLY A 91 23.97 -10.08 -12.97
CA GLY A 91 24.74 -8.90 -13.39
C GLY A 91 25.25 -9.04 -14.83
N VAL A 92 24.88 -8.08 -15.68
CA VAL A 92 25.20 -8.08 -17.10
C VAL A 92 26.70 -7.86 -17.30
N ASN A 93 27.41 -8.87 -17.81
CA ASN A 93 28.86 -8.79 -17.99
C ASN A 93 29.21 -8.02 -19.27
N THR A 94 29.50 -6.73 -19.13
CA THR A 94 29.84 -5.82 -20.24
C THR A 94 31.12 -6.20 -20.98
N GLU A 95 32.12 -6.82 -20.33
CA GLU A 95 33.31 -7.35 -21.02
C GLU A 95 32.96 -8.49 -21.98
N VAL A 96 32.02 -9.38 -21.58
CA VAL A 96 31.55 -10.47 -22.44
C VAL A 96 30.80 -9.92 -23.65
N ILE A 97 29.86 -8.99 -23.43
CA ILE A 97 29.10 -8.33 -24.50
C ILE A 97 30.02 -7.61 -25.49
N LEU A 98 30.98 -6.82 -24.97
CA LEU A 98 31.97 -6.14 -25.80
C LEU A 98 32.82 -7.14 -26.60
N SER A 99 33.18 -8.29 -26.00
CA SER A 99 33.93 -9.34 -26.72
C SER A 99 33.13 -9.96 -27.89
N GLU A 100 31.80 -10.10 -27.73
CA GLU A 100 30.90 -10.59 -28.78
C GLU A 100 30.65 -9.53 -29.87
N ALA A 101 30.53 -8.26 -29.48
CA ALA A 101 30.42 -7.13 -30.42
C ALA A 101 31.69 -6.99 -31.27
N ILE A 102 32.88 -7.07 -30.66
CA ILE A 102 34.17 -7.06 -31.37
C ILE A 102 34.29 -8.27 -32.31
N ALA A 103 33.88 -9.47 -31.88
CA ALA A 103 33.88 -10.65 -32.74
C ALA A 103 32.92 -10.50 -33.95
N THR A 104 31.80 -9.81 -33.75
CA THR A 104 30.81 -9.53 -34.80
C THR A 104 31.32 -8.44 -35.76
N ALA A 105 31.83 -7.32 -35.25
CA ALA A 105 32.42 -6.23 -36.02
C ALA A 105 33.59 -6.72 -36.89
N THR A 106 34.54 -7.48 -36.32
CA THR A 106 35.68 -8.03 -37.08
C THR A 106 35.24 -9.02 -38.18
N SER A 107 34.20 -9.82 -37.93
CA SER A 107 33.57 -10.68 -38.94
C SER A 107 32.90 -9.87 -40.07
N GLN A 108 32.18 -8.79 -39.74
CA GLN A 108 31.56 -7.91 -40.73
C GLN A 108 32.62 -7.18 -41.57
N LEU A 109 33.69 -6.65 -40.96
CA LEU A 109 34.86 -6.08 -41.65
C LEU A 109 35.54 -7.10 -42.59
N ALA A 110 35.68 -8.35 -42.14
CA ALA A 110 36.22 -9.44 -42.97
C ALA A 110 35.33 -9.72 -44.20
N ASN A 111 34.00 -9.61 -44.06
CA ASN A 111 33.08 -9.76 -45.19
C ASN A 111 33.14 -8.54 -46.12
N PHE A 112 33.14 -7.33 -45.57
CA PHE A 112 33.20 -6.07 -46.32
C PHE A 112 34.45 -6.00 -47.20
N VAL A 113 35.65 -6.19 -46.63
CA VAL A 113 36.93 -6.04 -47.37
C VAL A 113 37.14 -7.06 -48.49
N ASN A 114 36.35 -8.14 -48.51
CA ASN A 114 36.34 -9.13 -49.57
C ASN A 114 35.28 -8.86 -50.67
N GLN A 115 34.44 -7.83 -50.53
CA GLN A 115 33.50 -7.42 -51.57
C GLN A 115 34.18 -6.61 -52.67
N PRO A 116 33.78 -6.77 -53.95
CA PRO A 116 34.29 -5.95 -55.07
C PRO A 116 34.01 -4.45 -54.93
N GLU A 117 32.96 -4.10 -54.18
CA GLU A 117 32.41 -2.74 -54.02
C GLU A 117 33.01 -2.01 -52.80
N SER A 118 33.85 -2.68 -52.00
CA SER A 118 34.45 -2.14 -50.78
C SER A 118 35.24 -0.85 -50.99
N LEU A 119 36.02 -0.77 -52.08
CA LEU A 119 36.76 0.45 -52.43
C LEU A 119 35.84 1.63 -52.75
N ASP A 120 34.72 1.39 -53.44
CA ASP A 120 33.73 2.45 -53.74
C ASP A 120 33.03 2.92 -52.45
N GLY A 121 32.78 2.01 -51.51
CA GLY A 121 32.29 2.33 -50.16
C GLY A 121 33.29 3.14 -49.33
N MET A 122 34.58 2.76 -49.33
CA MET A 122 35.62 3.55 -48.65
C MET A 122 35.79 4.94 -49.27
N HIS A 123 35.58 5.09 -50.59
CA HIS A 123 35.56 6.41 -51.24
C HIS A 123 34.33 7.24 -50.86
N LEU A 124 33.22 6.57 -50.52
CA LEU A 124 32.01 7.24 -50.07
C LEU A 124 32.14 7.79 -48.64
N ALA A 125 32.79 7.07 -47.73
CA ALA A 125 33.12 7.53 -46.38
C ALA A 125 34.27 8.56 -46.43
N PHE A 126 35.51 8.09 -46.62
CA PHE A 126 36.78 8.79 -46.39
C PHE A 126 37.29 9.63 -47.58
N GLY A 127 36.45 9.87 -48.59
CA GLY A 127 36.80 10.63 -49.80
C GLY A 127 37.84 9.97 -50.73
N ASP A 128 38.58 10.78 -51.50
CA ASP A 128 39.45 10.30 -52.59
C ASP A 128 40.97 10.33 -52.27
N ASN A 129 41.40 10.81 -51.10
CA ASN A 129 42.78 11.27 -50.87
C ASN A 129 43.73 10.27 -50.16
N TRP A 130 43.34 8.99 -50.06
CA TRP A 130 44.12 7.91 -49.44
C TRP A 130 44.66 6.88 -50.45
N GLN A 131 45.51 5.96 -49.99
CA GLN A 131 46.15 4.92 -50.84
C GLN A 131 45.43 3.58 -50.71
N ALA A 132 44.79 3.11 -51.78
CA ALA A 132 43.95 1.90 -51.77
C ALA A 132 44.66 0.62 -51.27
N GLU A 133 45.94 0.41 -51.62
CA GLU A 133 46.71 -0.74 -51.13
C GLU A 133 46.97 -0.68 -49.61
N GLN A 134 47.00 0.51 -49.01
CA GLN A 134 47.20 0.71 -47.57
C GLN A 134 45.88 0.62 -46.81
N ALA A 135 44.81 1.22 -47.34
CA ALA A 135 43.45 1.13 -46.82
C ALA A 135 42.96 -0.33 -46.71
N ILE A 136 43.06 -1.09 -47.79
CA ILE A 136 42.68 -2.51 -47.79
C ILE A 136 43.54 -3.33 -46.82
N ALA A 137 44.84 -3.05 -46.71
CA ALA A 137 45.71 -3.75 -45.76
C ALA A 137 45.36 -3.43 -44.29
N LEU A 138 44.96 -2.19 -43.98
CA LEU A 138 44.56 -1.78 -42.64
C LEU A 138 43.21 -2.38 -42.25
N VAL A 139 42.20 -2.34 -43.14
CA VAL A 139 40.90 -3.01 -42.93
C VAL A 139 41.07 -4.52 -42.79
N GLN A 140 41.97 -5.15 -43.58
CA GLN A 140 42.31 -6.58 -43.39
C GLN A 140 42.96 -6.87 -42.03
N SER A 141 43.72 -5.93 -41.47
CA SER A 141 44.31 -6.08 -40.13
C SER A 141 43.26 -5.91 -39.03
N LEU A 142 42.38 -4.91 -39.16
CA LEU A 142 41.23 -4.69 -38.28
C LEU A 142 40.28 -5.90 -38.27
N ALA A 143 39.99 -6.47 -39.45
CA ALA A 143 39.20 -7.70 -39.61
C ALA A 143 39.77 -8.96 -38.94
N THR A 144 41.01 -8.90 -38.42
CA THR A 144 41.62 -9.97 -37.60
C THR A 144 41.75 -9.60 -36.11
N GLY A 145 41.23 -8.44 -35.70
CA GLY A 145 41.42 -7.84 -34.37
C GLY A 145 42.84 -7.32 -34.10
N ALA A 146 43.82 -7.61 -34.96
CA ALA A 146 45.23 -7.36 -34.70
C ALA A 146 45.67 -5.88 -34.76
N ALA A 147 44.79 -4.98 -35.23
CA ALA A 147 45.04 -3.55 -35.33
C ALA A 147 43.89 -2.68 -34.78
N LEU A 148 43.00 -3.25 -33.95
CA LEU A 148 42.00 -2.44 -33.25
C LEU A 148 42.69 -1.48 -32.26
N PRO A 149 42.18 -0.25 -32.09
CA PRO A 149 42.55 0.63 -30.98
C PRO A 149 42.36 -0.04 -29.62
N LYS A 150 42.92 0.58 -28.56
CA LYS A 150 42.50 0.21 -27.20
C LYS A 150 41.02 0.56 -27.08
N ILE A 151 40.19 -0.33 -26.53
CA ILE A 151 38.81 0.00 -26.18
C ILE A 151 38.77 0.13 -24.65
N GLU A 152 38.19 1.22 -24.17
CA GLU A 152 37.95 1.50 -22.76
C GLU A 152 36.44 1.71 -22.54
N ILE A 153 35.92 1.15 -21.45
CA ILE A 153 34.53 1.39 -21.03
C ILE A 153 34.59 2.47 -19.95
N ILE A 154 33.84 3.55 -20.14
CA ILE A 154 33.71 4.66 -19.17
C ILE A 154 32.22 5.02 -19.02
N PRO A 155 31.82 5.72 -17.94
CA PRO A 155 30.43 6.16 -17.78
C PRO A 155 29.98 7.07 -18.93
N ILE A 156 28.71 6.95 -19.35
CA ILE A 156 28.09 7.78 -20.38
C ILE A 156 28.06 9.26 -19.99
N ALA A 157 28.04 9.55 -18.68
CA ALA A 157 28.15 10.91 -18.15
C ALA A 157 29.54 11.55 -18.41
N GLU A 158 30.61 10.74 -18.44
CA GLU A 158 31.95 11.18 -18.83
C GLU A 158 32.06 11.27 -20.35
N LEU A 159 31.63 10.22 -21.07
CA LEU A 159 31.74 10.09 -22.52
C LEU A 159 30.86 11.07 -23.30
N ARG A 160 29.64 11.33 -22.83
CA ARG A 160 28.62 12.20 -23.46
C ARG A 160 28.24 11.77 -24.88
N ALA A 161 28.38 10.48 -25.18
CA ALA A 161 28.07 9.80 -26.43
C ALA A 161 27.99 8.28 -26.17
N ASN A 162 27.45 7.50 -27.10
CA ASN A 162 27.47 6.03 -26.99
C ASN A 162 28.88 5.47 -27.26
N GLY A 163 29.62 6.11 -28.17
CA GLY A 163 31.03 5.87 -28.46
C GLY A 163 31.80 7.16 -28.70
N ALA A 164 33.13 7.06 -28.63
CA ALA A 164 34.05 8.07 -29.12
C ALA A 164 35.41 7.51 -29.54
N PHE A 165 36.06 8.14 -30.51
CA PHE A 165 37.44 7.87 -30.87
C PHE A 165 38.36 9.04 -30.52
N ALA A 166 39.39 8.77 -29.71
CA ALA A 166 40.38 9.74 -29.28
C ALA A 166 41.72 9.56 -30.01
N LYS A 167 41.97 10.41 -31.00
CA LYS A 167 43.15 10.37 -31.87
C LYS A 167 44.48 10.52 -31.11
N GLU A 168 44.55 11.37 -30.09
CA GLU A 168 45.77 11.60 -29.29
C GLU A 168 46.20 10.40 -28.46
N THR A 169 45.22 9.59 -28.00
CA THR A 169 45.46 8.42 -27.14
C THR A 169 45.41 7.10 -27.91
N ASN A 170 44.82 7.11 -29.10
CA ASN A 170 44.52 5.92 -29.92
C ASN A 170 43.62 4.93 -29.15
N THR A 171 42.58 5.48 -28.54
CA THR A 171 41.59 4.78 -27.72
C THR A 171 40.20 5.04 -28.27
N ILE A 172 39.38 3.99 -28.34
CA ILE A 172 37.93 4.06 -28.48
C ILE A 172 37.35 3.99 -27.06
N TYR A 173 36.48 4.94 -26.71
CA TYR A 173 35.70 4.90 -25.48
C TYR A 173 34.27 4.45 -25.80
N LEU A 174 33.68 3.63 -24.95
CA LEU A 174 32.28 3.19 -25.04
C LEU A 174 31.58 3.43 -23.71
N ALA A 175 30.32 3.85 -23.78
CA ALA A 175 29.49 4.05 -22.60
C ALA A 175 29.16 2.71 -21.92
N ALA A 176 29.38 2.64 -20.60
CA ALA A 176 29.10 1.43 -19.81
C ALA A 176 27.60 1.08 -19.83
N GLU A 177 26.79 2.10 -19.66
CA GLU A 177 25.33 2.13 -19.56
C GLU A 177 24.71 1.65 -20.88
N PHE A 178 25.15 2.24 -21.99
CA PHE A 178 24.81 1.82 -23.36
C PHE A 178 25.07 0.32 -23.61
N LEU A 179 26.19 -0.23 -23.11
CA LEU A 179 26.51 -1.65 -23.23
C LEU A 179 25.59 -2.55 -22.40
N SER A 180 25.18 -2.11 -21.21
CA SER A 180 24.22 -2.84 -20.38
C SER A 180 22.78 -2.78 -20.92
N GLU A 181 22.31 -1.61 -21.34
CA GLU A 181 20.98 -1.39 -21.92
C GLU A 181 20.82 -2.19 -23.23
N ASN A 182 21.83 -2.12 -24.11
CA ASN A 182 21.80 -2.81 -25.40
C ASN A 182 22.32 -4.25 -25.33
N ALA A 183 22.41 -4.87 -24.15
CA ALA A 183 22.87 -6.26 -23.97
C ALA A 183 22.08 -7.29 -24.81
N ALA A 184 20.80 -7.01 -25.08
CA ALA A 184 19.95 -7.83 -25.97
C ALA A 184 20.00 -7.40 -27.45
N ASN A 185 20.67 -6.30 -27.78
CA ASN A 185 20.68 -5.63 -29.08
C ASN A 185 22.10 -5.51 -29.66
N MET A 186 22.72 -6.66 -29.92
CA MET A 186 24.11 -6.77 -30.40
C MET A 186 24.38 -5.98 -31.71
N ASP A 187 23.38 -5.76 -32.56
CA ASP A 187 23.53 -4.99 -33.81
C ASP A 187 23.74 -3.49 -33.57
N ALA A 188 23.19 -2.93 -32.48
CA ALA A 188 23.41 -1.53 -32.09
C ALA A 188 24.82 -1.34 -31.51
N ILE A 189 25.24 -2.20 -30.58
CA ILE A 189 26.60 -2.16 -30.01
C ILE A 189 27.65 -2.39 -31.11
N THR A 190 27.42 -3.36 -32.00
CA THR A 190 28.29 -3.59 -33.17
C THR A 190 28.32 -2.39 -34.11
N GLY A 191 27.23 -1.61 -34.21
CA GLY A 191 27.17 -0.36 -34.96
C GLY A 191 28.18 0.66 -34.45
N VAL A 192 28.05 1.05 -33.17
CA VAL A 192 28.96 2.02 -32.53
C VAL A 192 30.42 1.53 -32.57
N VAL A 193 30.69 0.25 -32.28
CA VAL A 193 32.06 -0.29 -32.41
C VAL A 193 32.64 -0.15 -33.82
N LEU A 194 31.82 -0.24 -34.87
CA LEU A 194 32.25 -0.05 -36.26
C LEU A 194 32.38 1.42 -36.65
N GLU A 195 31.58 2.30 -36.04
CA GLU A 195 31.57 3.76 -36.19
C GLU A 195 32.89 4.34 -35.68
N GLU A 196 33.26 4.02 -34.44
CA GLU A 196 34.54 4.41 -33.83
C GLU A 196 35.76 3.75 -34.49
N THR A 197 35.56 2.55 -35.07
CA THR A 197 36.59 1.94 -35.93
C THR A 197 36.73 2.69 -37.26
N GLY A 198 35.68 3.37 -37.73
CA GLY A 198 35.67 4.25 -38.90
C GLY A 198 36.46 5.54 -38.68
N HIS A 199 36.19 6.26 -37.58
CA HIS A 199 36.98 7.44 -37.17
C HIS A 199 38.47 7.10 -36.97
N PHE A 200 38.76 5.97 -36.29
CA PHE A 200 40.13 5.45 -36.26
C PHE A 200 40.70 5.24 -37.66
N LEU A 201 39.94 4.66 -38.58
CA LEU A 201 40.40 4.38 -39.94
C LEU A 201 40.66 5.66 -40.74
N ASP A 202 39.81 6.69 -40.66
CA ASP A 202 40.08 7.99 -41.27
C ASP A 202 41.38 8.58 -40.73
N SER A 203 41.54 8.59 -39.40
CA SER A 203 42.72 9.13 -38.72
C SER A 203 44.06 8.55 -39.19
N GLN A 204 44.07 7.33 -39.73
CA GLN A 204 45.25 6.66 -40.30
C GLN A 204 45.40 6.86 -41.82
N LEU A 205 44.30 7.05 -42.54
CA LEU A 205 44.28 7.16 -44.01
C LEU A 205 44.44 8.59 -44.50
N ASN A 206 43.78 9.53 -43.83
CA ASN A 206 43.77 10.95 -44.16
C ASN A 206 44.64 11.75 -43.17
N ARG A 207 45.07 12.95 -43.59
CA ARG A 207 46.01 13.81 -42.82
C ARG A 207 45.35 15.08 -42.27
N VAL A 208 44.22 15.40 -42.86
CA VAL A 208 43.20 16.31 -42.39
C VAL A 208 41.98 15.41 -42.36
N ASP A 209 41.21 15.55 -41.30
CA ASP A 209 39.95 14.87 -41.11
C ASP A 209 39.02 14.98 -42.33
N SER A 210 38.07 14.05 -42.44
CA SER A 210 37.02 14.05 -43.45
C SER A 210 35.99 15.17 -43.15
N LEU A 211 34.81 15.15 -43.78
CA LEU A 211 33.78 16.16 -43.53
C LEU A 211 32.43 15.47 -43.41
N GLY A 212 31.74 15.75 -42.31
CA GLY A 212 30.65 14.92 -41.84
C GLY A 212 31.15 13.68 -41.11
N ASP A 213 30.25 12.98 -40.46
CA ASP A 213 30.50 11.71 -39.79
C ASP A 213 30.82 10.61 -40.84
N GLU A 214 32.11 10.37 -41.08
CA GLU A 214 32.55 9.25 -41.92
C GLU A 214 32.53 7.89 -41.18
N GLY A 215 32.47 7.90 -39.84
CA GLY A 215 32.35 6.73 -38.98
C GLY A 215 31.04 5.99 -39.23
N ALA A 216 29.90 6.66 -39.10
CA ALA A 216 28.57 6.08 -39.29
C ALA A 216 28.33 5.70 -40.75
N ILE A 217 28.84 6.50 -41.71
CA ILE A 217 28.83 6.13 -43.13
C ILE A 217 29.60 4.81 -43.34
N PHE A 218 30.77 4.66 -42.74
CA PHE A 218 31.57 3.44 -42.82
C PHE A 218 30.89 2.26 -42.13
N ALA A 219 30.37 2.43 -40.92
CA ALA A 219 29.65 1.40 -40.16
C ALA A 219 28.43 0.88 -40.93
N ALA A 220 27.62 1.78 -41.48
CA ALA A 220 26.46 1.42 -42.31
C ALA A 220 26.86 0.62 -43.56
N LEU A 221 27.97 0.96 -44.22
CA LEU A 221 28.47 0.25 -45.39
C LEU A 221 29.04 -1.14 -45.03
N VAL A 222 29.74 -1.27 -43.90
CA VAL A 222 30.26 -2.56 -43.40
C VAL A 222 29.11 -3.50 -42.99
N GLN A 223 28.05 -2.96 -42.40
CA GLN A 223 26.80 -3.66 -42.09
C GLN A 223 25.93 -3.97 -43.33
N GLY A 224 26.27 -3.42 -44.50
CA GLY A 224 25.51 -3.61 -45.74
C GLY A 224 24.17 -2.87 -45.81
N LYS A 225 23.97 -1.86 -44.95
CA LYS A 225 22.80 -0.96 -44.97
C LYS A 225 22.79 -0.12 -46.25
N GLN A 226 21.59 0.31 -46.68
CA GLN A 226 21.42 1.18 -47.84
C GLN A 226 21.13 2.61 -47.37
N ILE A 227 22.15 3.47 -47.36
CA ILE A 227 22.04 4.87 -46.94
C ILE A 227 21.22 5.65 -47.98
N ALA A 228 20.17 6.35 -47.54
CA ALA A 228 19.33 7.15 -48.41
C ALA A 228 20.07 8.44 -48.87
N PRO A 229 19.78 9.00 -50.06
CA PRO A 229 20.48 10.20 -50.53
C PRO A 229 20.31 11.47 -49.68
N GLY A 230 19.30 11.51 -48.79
CA GLY A 230 19.11 12.60 -47.83
C GLY A 230 19.88 12.38 -46.54
N GLU A 231 19.82 11.16 -46.00
CA GLU A 231 20.61 10.67 -44.86
C GLU A 231 22.12 10.81 -45.12
N LEU A 232 22.59 10.39 -46.29
CA LEU A 232 23.97 10.59 -46.75
C LEU A 232 24.38 12.07 -46.86
N LEU A 233 23.43 12.99 -47.06
CA LEU A 233 23.71 14.44 -47.07
C LEU A 233 23.69 15.04 -45.66
N ALA A 234 22.97 14.44 -44.71
CA ALA A 234 22.97 14.83 -43.31
C ALA A 234 24.30 14.39 -42.66
N LEU A 235 24.64 13.10 -42.75
CA LEU A 235 25.91 12.56 -42.24
C LEU A 235 27.11 13.32 -42.82
N LYS A 236 27.13 13.62 -44.13
CA LYS A 236 28.18 14.44 -44.79
C LYS A 236 28.21 15.94 -44.45
N ALA A 237 27.34 16.39 -43.55
CA ALA A 237 27.26 17.76 -43.07
C ALA A 237 27.25 17.84 -41.53
N GLU A 238 27.36 16.70 -40.85
CA GLU A 238 27.49 16.59 -39.41
C GLU A 238 28.85 17.13 -38.93
N ASP A 239 28.91 17.54 -37.66
CA ASP A 239 30.14 17.93 -36.97
C ASP A 239 30.11 17.20 -35.62
N ASP A 240 30.66 16.00 -35.65
CA ASP A 240 30.81 15.02 -34.57
C ASP A 240 32.07 15.28 -33.72
N SER A 241 32.80 16.36 -34.03
CA SER A 241 34.00 16.74 -33.29
C SER A 241 33.65 17.32 -31.92
N GLY A 242 34.25 16.74 -30.88
CA GLY A 242 33.98 17.06 -29.48
C GLY A 242 35.24 17.20 -28.64
N THR A 243 35.02 17.42 -27.33
CA THR A 243 36.11 17.41 -26.34
C THR A 243 35.73 16.60 -25.10
N LEU A 244 36.51 15.55 -24.83
CA LEU A 244 36.37 14.69 -23.67
C LEU A 244 37.35 15.15 -22.58
N THR A 245 36.90 15.32 -21.33
CA THR A 245 37.78 15.70 -20.22
C THR A 245 37.94 14.54 -19.25
N LEU A 246 39.04 13.78 -19.39
CA LEU A 246 39.38 12.66 -18.52
C LEU A 246 40.49 13.07 -17.56
N ASN A 247 40.34 12.81 -16.27
CA ASN A 247 41.35 13.10 -15.23
C ASN A 247 41.86 14.56 -15.26
N GLY A 248 40.98 15.53 -15.56
CA GLY A 248 41.33 16.95 -15.68
C GLY A 248 42.12 17.33 -16.95
N GLN A 249 42.27 16.43 -17.92
CA GLN A 249 42.89 16.71 -19.22
C GLN A 249 41.84 16.66 -20.35
N THR A 250 41.69 17.76 -21.06
CA THR A 250 40.86 17.84 -22.28
C THR A 250 41.55 17.16 -23.46
N ILE A 251 40.84 16.25 -24.11
CA ILE A 251 41.26 15.44 -25.27
C ILE A 251 40.30 15.76 -26.43
N GLN A 252 40.80 15.77 -27.67
CA GLN A 252 39.98 15.95 -28.87
C GLN A 252 39.51 14.58 -29.38
N VAL A 253 38.29 14.53 -29.88
CA VAL A 253 37.53 13.29 -30.02
C VAL A 253 36.48 13.45 -31.11
N GLU A 254 36.17 12.37 -31.81
CA GLU A 254 35.09 12.24 -32.79
C GLU A 254 34.04 11.31 -32.11
N HIS A 255 32.75 11.72 -31.99
CA HIS A 255 31.72 11.12 -31.11
C HIS A 255 30.41 10.81 -31.86
N SER A 256 29.81 9.63 -31.63
CA SER A 256 28.43 9.33 -32.05
C SER A 256 27.43 10.35 -31.44
N SER A 257 26.79 11.20 -32.26
CA SER A 257 26.14 12.42 -31.76
C SER A 257 24.74 12.22 -31.13
N THR A 258 24.36 13.12 -30.22
CA THR A 258 22.96 13.43 -29.89
C THR A 258 22.75 14.94 -30.13
N GLU A 259 21.69 15.34 -30.85
CA GLU A 259 21.49 16.73 -31.30
C GLU A 259 21.20 17.65 -30.08
N PRO A 260 21.99 18.73 -29.84
CA PRO A 260 21.74 19.63 -28.72
C PRO A 260 20.34 20.27 -28.78
N GLY A 261 19.60 20.18 -27.67
CA GLY A 261 18.20 20.60 -27.58
C GLY A 261 17.19 19.55 -28.05
N VAL A 262 17.62 18.32 -28.36
CA VAL A 262 16.78 17.11 -28.43
C VAL A 262 16.93 16.32 -27.15
N PHE A 263 15.84 15.68 -26.72
CA PHE A 263 15.75 14.90 -25.49
C PHE A 263 15.10 13.55 -25.78
N THR A 264 15.60 12.47 -25.20
CA THR A 264 15.06 11.11 -25.28
C THR A 264 14.31 10.79 -24.00
N VAL A 265 13.06 10.36 -24.10
CA VAL A 265 12.25 9.96 -22.93
C VAL A 265 12.81 8.69 -22.29
N GLY A 266 12.99 8.68 -20.97
CA GLY A 266 13.48 7.50 -20.24
C GLY A 266 12.47 6.34 -20.17
N ASP A 267 12.93 5.18 -19.72
CA ASP A 267 12.21 3.90 -19.68
C ASP A 267 10.80 3.96 -19.03
N THR A 268 10.61 4.85 -18.06
CA THR A 268 9.33 5.05 -17.37
C THR A 268 8.23 5.61 -18.28
N GLY A 269 8.62 6.36 -19.31
CA GLY A 269 7.70 7.12 -20.15
C GLY A 269 7.12 8.37 -19.48
N GLU A 270 7.62 8.77 -18.31
CA GLU A 270 7.16 9.95 -17.57
C GLU A 270 8.21 11.06 -17.63
N VAL A 271 7.83 12.25 -18.11
CA VAL A 271 8.68 13.46 -18.14
C VAL A 271 8.10 14.48 -17.18
N THR A 272 8.91 15.03 -16.27
CA THR A 272 8.48 16.08 -15.33
C THR A 272 9.01 17.44 -15.72
N ILE A 273 8.23 18.49 -15.48
CA ILE A 273 8.65 19.89 -15.62
C ILE A 273 8.37 20.64 -14.31
N ASP A 274 9.39 21.28 -13.74
CA ASP A 274 9.24 22.26 -12.66
C ASP A 274 9.50 23.68 -13.19
N PHE A 275 8.53 24.57 -13.07
CA PHE A 275 8.71 25.97 -13.49
C PHE A 275 9.41 26.71 -12.36
N LEU A 276 10.66 27.17 -12.57
CA LEU A 276 11.49 27.69 -11.49
C LEU A 276 11.34 29.21 -11.31
N THR A 277 11.46 30.00 -12.38
CA THR A 277 11.26 31.46 -12.33
C THR A 277 11.00 32.05 -13.71
N ASP A 278 10.42 33.26 -13.69
CA ASP A 278 10.24 34.13 -14.85
C ASP A 278 10.72 35.56 -14.50
N SER A 279 11.59 36.12 -15.35
CA SER A 279 12.07 37.50 -15.29
C SER A 279 11.66 38.31 -16.53
N GLY A 280 11.10 37.65 -17.54
CA GLY A 280 10.85 38.18 -18.87
C GLY A 280 9.67 39.15 -18.92
N SER A 281 9.65 40.00 -19.94
CA SER A 281 8.59 41.02 -20.07
C SER A 281 7.40 40.58 -20.95
N TYR A 282 7.42 39.35 -21.46
CA TYR A 282 6.31 38.76 -22.20
C TYR A 282 5.51 37.78 -21.34
N THR A 283 4.39 37.29 -21.90
CA THR A 283 3.61 36.21 -21.31
C THR A 283 3.28 35.21 -22.42
N GLY A 284 3.74 33.97 -22.28
CA GLY A 284 3.81 32.96 -23.32
C GLY A 284 3.32 31.57 -22.89
N GLU A 285 3.68 30.60 -23.72
CA GLU A 285 3.49 29.18 -23.45
C GLU A 285 4.76 28.40 -23.84
N VAL A 286 5.19 27.46 -22.99
CA VAL A 286 6.22 26.44 -23.30
C VAL A 286 5.52 25.11 -23.54
N GLY A 287 6.01 24.33 -24.51
CA GLY A 287 5.45 23.03 -24.86
C GLY A 287 6.50 22.04 -25.33
N ILE A 288 6.27 20.77 -25.00
CA ILE A 288 7.10 19.63 -25.43
C ILE A 288 6.39 18.87 -26.56
N PHE A 289 7.14 18.35 -27.53
CA PHE A 289 6.60 17.58 -28.65
C PHE A 289 7.56 16.50 -29.14
N SER A 290 7.04 15.27 -29.31
CA SER A 290 7.77 14.16 -29.93
C SER A 290 8.18 14.52 -31.36
N LEU A 291 9.38 14.12 -31.77
CA LEU A 291 9.94 14.31 -33.11
C LEU A 291 9.57 13.18 -34.08
N LYS A 292 9.10 12.05 -33.57
CA LYS A 292 8.81 10.83 -34.35
C LYS A 292 7.86 11.08 -35.52
N GLY A 293 8.26 10.72 -36.72
CA GLY A 293 7.50 10.97 -37.96
C GLY A 293 7.61 12.40 -38.51
N MET A 294 8.56 13.22 -38.02
CA MET A 294 8.84 14.58 -38.53
C MET A 294 10.11 14.64 -39.40
N GLU A 295 10.77 13.51 -39.67
CA GLU A 295 12.08 13.41 -40.36
C GLU A 295 12.03 13.94 -41.81
N GLY A 296 10.83 13.98 -42.41
CA GLY A 296 10.58 14.56 -43.73
C GLY A 296 10.34 16.08 -43.75
N LEU A 297 10.39 16.75 -42.59
CA LEU A 297 10.14 18.19 -42.44
C LEU A 297 11.44 18.92 -42.11
N ALA A 298 11.85 19.89 -42.95
CA ALA A 298 13.00 20.73 -42.63
C ALA A 298 12.72 21.56 -41.35
N ARG A 299 13.67 21.60 -40.42
CA ARG A 299 13.53 22.18 -39.07
C ARG A 299 13.00 23.62 -39.06
N GLU A 300 13.59 24.56 -39.83
CA GLU A 300 13.07 25.95 -39.96
C GLU A 300 11.75 26.09 -40.77
N SER A 301 11.14 25.00 -41.25
CA SER A 301 9.99 25.12 -42.17
C SER A 301 8.67 25.42 -41.47
N VAL A 302 7.82 26.21 -42.13
CA VAL A 302 6.42 26.48 -41.71
C VAL A 302 5.63 25.18 -41.46
N ALA A 303 5.98 24.07 -42.15
CA ALA A 303 5.35 22.77 -41.92
C ALA A 303 5.82 22.09 -40.63
N PHE A 304 7.11 22.21 -40.28
CA PHE A 304 7.66 21.74 -38.99
C PHE A 304 7.02 22.51 -37.83
N ILE A 305 7.01 23.85 -37.91
CA ILE A 305 6.40 24.73 -36.90
C ILE A 305 4.91 24.41 -36.70
N GLN A 306 4.15 24.20 -37.79
CA GLN A 306 2.73 23.87 -37.67
C GLN A 306 2.47 22.50 -37.05
N GLU A 307 3.30 21.51 -37.37
CA GLU A 307 3.18 20.16 -36.82
C GLU A 307 3.60 20.10 -35.35
N ALA A 308 4.66 20.81 -34.95
CA ALA A 308 5.06 20.97 -33.56
C ALA A 308 3.93 21.59 -32.72
N ALA A 309 3.36 22.73 -33.15
CA ALA A 309 2.23 23.36 -32.48
C ALA A 309 0.99 22.46 -32.42
N ARG A 310 0.75 21.63 -33.44
CA ARG A 310 -0.35 20.64 -33.46
C ARG A 310 -0.12 19.51 -32.44
N ARG A 311 1.12 19.11 -32.22
CA ARG A 311 1.52 18.09 -31.24
C ARG A 311 1.43 18.59 -29.81
N VAL A 312 1.98 19.78 -29.53
CA VAL A 312 1.85 20.46 -28.23
C VAL A 312 0.38 20.61 -27.80
N LEU A 313 -0.50 21.04 -28.71
CA LEU A 313 -1.94 21.18 -28.46
C LEU A 313 -2.72 19.85 -28.44
N SER A 314 -2.06 18.70 -28.62
CA SER A 314 -2.74 17.40 -28.64
C SER A 314 -3.10 16.88 -27.25
N ASN A 315 -2.35 17.28 -26.22
CA ASN A 315 -2.46 16.79 -24.84
C ASN A 315 -2.44 15.25 -24.79
N SER A 316 -1.40 14.66 -25.38
CA SER A 316 -1.17 13.22 -25.52
C SER A 316 0.33 12.94 -25.61
N ASN A 317 0.76 11.68 -25.63
CA ASN A 317 2.18 11.30 -25.75
C ASN A 317 2.92 11.93 -26.95
N SER A 318 2.22 12.52 -27.93
CA SER A 318 2.82 13.33 -28.99
C SER A 318 3.29 14.72 -28.55
N GLY A 319 2.73 15.31 -27.49
CA GLY A 319 3.09 16.62 -26.95
C GLY A 319 2.05 17.27 -26.03
N TYR A 320 2.54 18.21 -25.22
CA TYR A 320 1.79 18.94 -24.18
C TYR A 320 2.21 20.41 -24.10
N VAL A 321 1.30 21.29 -23.69
CA VAL A 321 1.65 22.60 -23.13
C VAL A 321 2.10 22.38 -21.69
N VAL A 322 3.34 22.75 -21.36
CA VAL A 322 3.98 22.43 -20.08
C VAL A 322 4.17 23.65 -19.17
N ILE A 323 4.20 24.88 -19.71
CA ILE A 323 4.18 26.12 -18.91
C ILE A 323 3.27 27.14 -19.61
N SER A 324 2.48 27.89 -18.86
CA SER A 324 1.70 29.04 -19.33
C SER A 324 1.75 30.18 -18.29
N ASP A 325 2.86 30.93 -18.31
CA ASP A 325 3.24 31.97 -17.34
C ASP A 325 2.13 33.00 -17.05
N GLY A 326 1.28 33.34 -18.03
CA GLY A 326 0.11 34.21 -17.85
C GLY A 326 -0.98 33.62 -16.94
N SER A 327 -0.79 32.42 -16.38
CA SER A 327 -1.74 31.70 -15.52
C SER A 327 -1.12 30.84 -14.40
N GLU A 328 0.20 30.75 -14.32
CA GLU A 328 0.97 30.05 -13.29
C GLU A 328 2.32 30.74 -13.04
N GLY A 329 2.79 30.71 -11.79
CA GLY A 329 4.09 31.27 -11.41
C GLY A 329 5.16 30.18 -11.24
N GLY A 330 6.42 30.59 -11.26
CA GLY A 330 7.57 29.73 -10.93
C GLY A 330 7.78 29.56 -9.41
N ARG A 331 8.47 28.48 -9.03
CA ARG A 331 8.79 28.05 -7.66
C ARG A 331 9.49 29.12 -6.83
N PHE A 332 10.40 29.86 -7.44
CA PHE A 332 11.25 30.86 -6.77
C PHE A 332 10.87 32.29 -7.18
N THR A 333 10.89 33.20 -6.21
CA THR A 333 10.58 34.63 -6.42
C THR A 333 11.76 35.50 -6.02
N GLY A 334 12.21 36.41 -6.89
CA GLY A 334 13.39 37.24 -6.64
C GLY A 334 13.81 38.06 -7.88
N GLU A 335 15.02 38.60 -7.86
CA GLU A 335 15.53 39.46 -8.94
C GLU A 335 16.80 38.84 -9.59
N LEU A 336 16.74 38.57 -10.90
CA LEU A 336 17.86 38.10 -11.72
C LEU A 336 18.50 39.26 -12.50
N GLY A 337 18.93 40.30 -11.77
CA GLY A 337 19.48 41.52 -12.36
C GLY A 337 18.44 42.55 -12.83
N GLU A 338 17.17 42.13 -12.89
CA GLU A 338 16.02 42.99 -13.18
C GLU A 338 14.82 42.74 -12.25
N SER A 339 13.74 43.48 -12.44
CA SER A 339 12.56 43.39 -11.58
C SER A 339 11.73 42.14 -11.87
N ASN A 340 11.56 41.27 -10.86
CA ASN A 340 10.71 40.07 -10.86
C ASN A 340 9.46 40.18 -11.75
N ARG A 341 9.22 39.18 -12.60
CA ARG A 341 8.04 39.07 -13.47
C ARG A 341 7.17 37.85 -13.20
N ASN A 342 7.73 36.84 -12.53
CA ASN A 342 7.02 35.72 -11.95
C ASN A 342 5.73 36.17 -11.20
N GLU A 343 4.59 36.03 -11.89
CA GLU A 343 3.25 36.43 -11.47
C GLU A 343 2.30 35.23 -11.60
N GLY A 344 1.85 34.66 -10.49
CA GLY A 344 0.89 33.56 -10.50
C GLY A 344 0.98 32.70 -9.25
N GLU A 345 0.22 31.62 -9.23
CA GLU A 345 0.38 30.56 -8.22
C GLU A 345 1.28 29.47 -8.80
N TYR A 346 2.28 29.04 -8.03
CA TYR A 346 3.12 27.91 -8.37
C TYR A 346 2.32 26.61 -8.42
N ARG A 347 2.50 25.80 -9.48
CA ARG A 347 1.68 24.61 -9.76
C ARG A 347 2.26 23.29 -9.26
N GLN A 348 3.39 23.32 -8.55
CA GLN A 348 4.22 22.16 -8.25
C GLN A 348 4.81 21.53 -9.53
N VAL A 349 5.70 20.56 -9.36
CA VAL A 349 6.24 19.75 -10.45
C VAL A 349 5.09 19.07 -11.21
N LYS A 350 5.13 19.10 -12.55
CA LYS A 350 4.08 18.54 -13.42
C LYS A 350 4.63 17.37 -14.23
N THR A 351 4.02 16.19 -14.08
CA THR A 351 4.36 14.97 -14.82
C THR A 351 3.53 14.83 -16.10
N PHE A 352 4.17 14.43 -17.20
CA PHE A 352 3.59 14.22 -18.51
C PHE A 352 3.97 12.84 -19.07
N ALA A 353 2.99 12.06 -19.51
CA ALA A 353 3.25 10.75 -20.11
C ALA A 353 3.65 10.89 -21.59
N MET A 354 4.88 10.52 -21.91
CA MET A 354 5.39 10.41 -23.28
C MET A 354 5.58 8.93 -23.64
N ASN A 355 6.23 8.65 -24.77
CA ASN A 355 6.58 7.28 -25.16
C ASN A 355 8.05 7.05 -24.80
N PRO A 356 8.41 6.00 -24.05
CA PRO A 356 9.82 5.63 -23.82
C PRO A 356 10.60 5.52 -25.14
N ASP A 357 11.90 5.80 -25.09
CA ASP A 357 12.84 5.79 -26.22
C ASP A 357 12.51 6.76 -27.37
N GLU A 358 11.48 7.63 -27.24
CA GLU A 358 11.18 8.63 -28.27
C GLU A 358 11.90 9.95 -28.02
N GLU A 359 12.51 10.47 -29.08
CA GLU A 359 13.03 11.84 -29.08
C GLU A 359 11.89 12.87 -29.07
N PHE A 360 12.07 13.94 -28.30
CA PHE A 360 11.23 15.13 -28.26
C PHE A 360 12.08 16.41 -28.22
N ALA A 361 11.40 17.54 -28.44
CA ALA A 361 11.99 18.86 -28.36
C ALA A 361 11.04 19.85 -27.66
N ILE A 362 11.59 21.00 -27.29
CA ILE A 362 10.90 22.05 -26.54
C ILE A 362 10.71 23.26 -27.46
N MET A 363 9.54 23.90 -27.33
CA MET A 363 9.16 25.10 -28.06
C MET A 363 8.61 26.14 -27.08
N LEU A 364 9.03 27.39 -27.22
CA LEU A 364 8.53 28.56 -26.50
C LEU A 364 7.77 29.46 -27.48
N VAL A 365 6.61 29.98 -27.07
CA VAL A 365 5.87 31.04 -27.76
C VAL A 365 5.90 32.30 -26.88
N PRO A 366 6.82 33.27 -27.10
CA PRO A 366 7.16 34.27 -26.08
C PRO A 366 6.01 35.17 -25.62
N ASN A 367 5.31 35.85 -26.54
CA ASN A 367 4.19 36.75 -26.21
C ASN A 367 2.85 36.22 -26.75
N GLY A 368 2.57 34.92 -26.63
CA GLY A 368 1.38 34.32 -27.25
C GLY A 368 1.13 32.87 -26.88
N THR A 369 0.27 32.21 -27.66
CA THR A 369 -0.15 30.82 -27.42
C THR A 369 0.12 29.91 -28.61
N PHE A 370 0.30 28.61 -28.37
CA PHE A 370 0.38 27.59 -29.42
C PHE A 370 -0.87 27.59 -30.32
N GLY A 371 -2.02 28.00 -29.76
CA GLY A 371 -3.26 28.21 -30.51
C GLY A 371 -3.14 29.29 -31.59
N GLU A 372 -2.35 30.33 -31.37
CA GLU A 372 -2.04 31.33 -32.40
C GLU A 372 -1.06 30.77 -33.44
N ILE A 373 -0.04 30.01 -33.02
CA ILE A 373 0.94 29.39 -33.93
C ILE A 373 0.28 28.38 -34.89
N LEU A 374 -0.58 27.49 -34.40
CA LEU A 374 -1.25 26.49 -35.23
C LEU A 374 -2.11 27.14 -36.35
N ASN A 375 -2.67 28.31 -36.06
CA ASN A 375 -3.47 29.11 -37.00
C ASN A 375 -2.61 29.98 -37.94
N ASN A 376 -1.42 30.40 -37.52
CA ASN A 376 -0.48 31.18 -38.33
C ASN A 376 0.98 30.74 -38.06
N PRO A 377 1.43 29.60 -38.61
CA PRO A 377 2.76 29.03 -38.34
C PRO A 377 3.93 29.81 -38.97
N ALA A 378 3.65 30.92 -39.65
CA ALA A 378 4.63 31.87 -40.16
C ALA A 378 4.47 33.24 -39.47
N ILE A 379 4.18 33.23 -38.16
CA ILE A 379 4.12 34.43 -37.34
C ILE A 379 5.54 34.92 -37.00
N GLU A 380 5.68 36.24 -36.89
CA GLU A 380 6.96 36.94 -36.81
C GLU A 380 6.90 37.97 -35.66
N GLY A 381 8.05 38.38 -35.14
CA GLY A 381 8.15 39.35 -34.04
C GLY A 381 8.09 38.67 -32.66
N ASP A 382 7.46 39.32 -31.70
CA ASP A 382 7.32 38.89 -30.29
C ASP A 382 6.47 37.62 -30.09
N LYS A 383 5.80 37.15 -31.15
CA LYS A 383 5.06 35.87 -31.16
C LYS A 383 5.75 34.78 -31.99
N ARG A 384 6.94 35.02 -32.54
CA ARG A 384 7.67 33.99 -33.30
C ARG A 384 8.04 32.85 -32.35
N PRO A 385 7.75 31.58 -32.69
CA PRO A 385 8.15 30.47 -31.84
C PRO A 385 9.67 30.26 -31.86
N LEU A 386 10.20 29.91 -30.69
CA LEU A 386 11.61 29.64 -30.43
C LEU A 386 11.74 28.17 -30.01
N PHE A 387 12.81 27.48 -30.43
CA PHE A 387 12.99 26.05 -30.21
C PHE A 387 14.27 25.76 -29.41
N SER A 388 14.27 24.66 -28.66
CA SER A 388 15.48 24.09 -28.07
C SER A 388 16.50 23.68 -29.15
N ILE A 389 16.02 23.11 -30.26
CA ILE A 389 16.83 22.73 -31.42
C ILE A 389 17.32 23.97 -32.16
N ALA A 390 18.63 24.20 -32.17
CA ALA A 390 19.23 25.36 -32.85
C ALA A 390 18.88 25.41 -34.35
N ALA A 391 18.90 24.28 -35.05
CA ALA A 391 18.57 24.18 -36.48
C ALA A 391 17.08 24.47 -36.83
N ALA A 392 16.19 24.61 -35.83
CA ALA A 392 14.82 25.07 -36.02
C ALA A 392 14.67 26.59 -35.87
N ASN A 393 15.69 27.29 -35.37
CA ASN A 393 15.71 28.73 -35.17
C ASN A 393 16.46 29.46 -36.30
N PRO A 394 15.99 30.64 -36.75
CA PRO A 394 16.61 31.40 -37.84
C PRO A 394 18.13 31.58 -37.71
N GLY A 395 18.88 30.97 -38.64
CA GLY A 395 20.34 31.10 -38.69
C GLY A 395 21.08 30.27 -37.63
N ASN A 396 20.48 29.16 -37.17
CA ASN A 396 21.01 28.24 -36.16
C ASN A 396 21.23 28.91 -34.78
N ALA A 397 20.32 29.81 -34.39
CA ALA A 397 20.37 30.49 -33.10
C ALA A 397 20.09 29.51 -31.94
N VAL A 398 20.91 29.55 -30.89
CA VAL A 398 20.74 28.73 -29.69
C VAL A 398 19.87 29.52 -28.69
N GLN A 399 18.59 29.18 -28.59
CA GLN A 399 17.61 29.93 -27.77
C GLN A 399 17.44 29.40 -26.35
N MET A 400 17.99 28.23 -26.06
CA MET A 400 17.91 27.57 -24.77
C MET A 400 19.32 27.22 -24.31
N GLY A 401 19.67 27.69 -23.10
CA GLY A 401 20.89 27.32 -22.41
C GLY A 401 20.63 26.37 -21.26
N GLN A 402 21.68 25.70 -20.78
CA GLN A 402 21.65 24.82 -19.61
C GLN A 402 22.48 25.45 -18.48
N LEU A 403 21.86 25.67 -17.31
CA LEU A 403 22.46 26.42 -16.20
C LEU A 403 23.62 25.64 -15.55
N VAL A 404 23.37 24.37 -15.23
CA VAL A 404 24.31 23.36 -14.74
C VAL A 404 23.87 21.99 -15.32
N GLY A 405 24.79 21.04 -15.53
CA GLY A 405 24.49 19.67 -16.00
C GLY A 405 24.33 18.69 -14.83
N LYS A 406 23.59 17.59 -14.93
CA LYS A 406 23.71 16.53 -15.98
C LYS A 406 22.53 16.35 -16.96
N SER A 407 22.66 15.29 -17.78
CA SER A 407 21.72 14.77 -18.80
C SER A 407 21.41 13.26 -18.66
N VAL A 408 21.53 12.66 -17.46
CA VAL A 408 21.17 11.24 -17.22
C VAL A 408 19.72 11.06 -16.75
N ASP A 409 19.14 12.06 -16.08
CA ASP A 409 17.68 12.14 -15.88
C ASP A 409 17.19 13.60 -15.76
N GLY A 410 17.54 14.44 -16.74
CA GLY A 410 16.99 15.80 -16.80
C GLY A 410 17.96 16.95 -17.10
N GLY A 411 17.71 18.09 -16.43
CA GLY A 411 18.53 19.30 -16.42
C GLY A 411 17.74 20.57 -16.11
N THR A 412 18.42 21.62 -15.64
CA THR A 412 17.84 22.97 -15.50
C THR A 412 18.18 23.83 -16.73
N PHE A 413 17.13 24.30 -17.41
CA PHE A 413 17.21 25.00 -18.68
C PHE A 413 16.64 26.42 -18.58
N ALA A 414 17.21 27.31 -19.39
CA ALA A 414 16.90 28.73 -19.39
C ALA A 414 16.73 29.24 -20.84
N PHE A 415 15.62 29.92 -21.11
CA PHE A 415 15.31 30.52 -22.41
C PHE A 415 15.61 32.02 -22.42
N GLU A 416 16.04 32.50 -23.59
CA GLU A 416 15.85 33.89 -24.00
C GLU A 416 14.50 33.99 -24.75
N ASP A 417 13.59 34.85 -24.29
CA ASP A 417 12.25 35.02 -24.90
C ASP A 417 12.29 35.90 -26.17
N ILE A 418 13.39 36.65 -26.38
CA ILE A 418 13.62 37.49 -27.55
C ILE A 418 14.44 36.74 -28.61
N ALA A 419 14.00 36.80 -29.87
CA ALA A 419 14.73 36.21 -30.99
C ALA A 419 16.15 36.80 -31.17
N LEU A 420 17.21 35.96 -31.20
CA LEU A 420 18.61 36.44 -31.34
C LEU A 420 18.91 37.17 -32.66
N ASP A 421 18.12 36.95 -33.72
CA ASP A 421 18.20 37.71 -34.97
C ASP A 421 17.61 39.14 -34.85
N GLY A 422 17.07 39.48 -33.68
CA GLY A 422 16.42 40.74 -33.34
C GLY A 422 17.26 41.68 -32.46
N LYS A 423 16.69 42.05 -31.31
CA LYS A 423 17.28 42.95 -30.31
C LYS A 423 17.00 42.44 -28.91
N THR A 424 17.64 41.32 -28.63
CA THR A 424 17.85 40.65 -27.34
C THR A 424 18.91 41.40 -26.53
N ASP A 425 18.86 41.28 -25.19
CA ASP A 425 19.95 41.63 -24.29
C ASP A 425 20.79 40.43 -23.79
N GLN A 426 20.41 39.21 -24.19
CA GLN A 426 21.17 37.97 -24.06
C GLN A 426 21.45 37.62 -22.59
N ASP A 427 20.41 37.74 -21.76
CA ASP A 427 20.39 37.36 -20.35
C ASP A 427 20.06 35.89 -20.18
N TYR A 428 19.13 35.34 -20.99
CA TYR A 428 18.54 34.02 -20.77
C TYR A 428 17.96 33.83 -19.34
N ASN A 429 17.46 34.90 -18.69
CA ASN A 429 16.75 34.84 -17.41
C ASN A 429 15.22 34.91 -17.56
N ASP A 430 14.73 35.05 -18.80
CA ASP A 430 13.31 35.32 -19.09
C ASP A 430 12.44 34.20 -18.56
N LEU A 431 12.80 32.94 -18.84
CA LEU A 431 12.07 31.75 -18.37
C LEU A 431 13.05 30.63 -18.02
N ILE A 432 12.99 30.14 -16.79
CA ILE A 432 13.86 29.07 -16.27
C ILE A 432 13.00 27.93 -15.70
N PHE A 433 13.31 26.69 -16.07
CA PHE A 433 12.60 25.48 -15.67
C PHE A 433 13.55 24.29 -15.50
N GLU A 434 13.16 23.35 -14.64
CA GLU A 434 13.77 22.03 -14.55
C GLU A 434 12.97 21.04 -15.41
N LEU A 435 13.66 20.08 -16.00
CA LEU A 435 13.11 18.93 -16.70
C LEU A 435 13.74 17.67 -16.09
N LYS A 436 12.97 16.61 -15.82
CA LYS A 436 13.46 15.25 -15.47
C LYS A 436 12.64 14.18 -16.22
N GLY A 437 13.04 12.91 -16.15
CA GLY A 437 12.41 11.79 -16.87
C GLY A 437 12.90 11.62 -18.32
N ALA A 438 14.02 12.24 -18.67
CA ALA A 438 14.55 12.23 -20.03
C ALA A 438 16.04 12.60 -20.09
N THR A 439 16.76 11.99 -21.03
CA THR A 439 18.17 12.25 -21.31
C THR A 439 18.34 13.24 -22.45
N GLY A 440 19.17 14.27 -22.27
CA GLY A 440 19.42 15.28 -23.31
C GLY A 440 20.11 16.51 -22.74
N PHE A 441 20.70 17.33 -23.61
CA PHE A 441 21.52 18.47 -23.17
C PHE A 441 21.28 19.70 -24.04
N ALA A 442 21.63 20.87 -23.51
CA ALA A 442 21.72 22.11 -24.28
C ALA A 442 23.10 22.74 -24.10
N LYS A 443 23.34 23.85 -24.81
CA LYS A 443 24.61 24.56 -24.68
C LYS A 443 24.70 25.20 -23.29
N GLN A 444 25.89 25.13 -22.68
CA GLN A 444 26.13 25.72 -21.35
C GLN A 444 25.83 27.22 -21.32
N LEU A 445 25.09 27.64 -20.31
CA LEU A 445 24.52 29.00 -20.21
C LEU A 445 25.61 30.07 -20.08
N ASN A 446 26.71 29.76 -19.41
CA ASN A 446 27.89 30.62 -19.29
C ASN A 446 28.59 30.91 -20.64
N GLU A 447 28.33 30.13 -21.70
CA GLU A 447 28.78 30.39 -23.07
C GLU A 447 27.78 31.22 -23.91
N LEU A 448 26.61 31.52 -23.35
CA LEU A 448 25.50 32.20 -24.03
C LEU A 448 25.22 33.59 -23.44
N ILE A 449 25.27 33.74 -22.11
CA ILE A 449 24.96 35.00 -21.41
C ILE A 449 25.96 36.11 -21.76
N ALA A 450 25.44 37.32 -22.05
CA ALA A 450 26.25 38.50 -22.27
C ALA A 450 27.10 38.87 -21.04
N ALA A 451 28.35 39.28 -21.26
CA ALA A 451 29.33 39.50 -20.18
C ALA A 451 28.94 40.58 -19.15
N ASP A 452 28.00 41.48 -19.47
CA ASP A 452 27.43 42.49 -18.57
C ASP A 452 26.03 42.12 -18.01
N LYS A 453 25.50 40.93 -18.34
CA LYS A 453 24.22 40.37 -17.87
C LYS A 453 24.36 39.13 -16.99
N GLN A 454 25.52 38.92 -16.36
CA GLN A 454 25.84 37.77 -15.50
C GLN A 454 25.06 37.77 -14.17
N TRP A 455 23.77 37.46 -14.21
CA TRP A 455 22.84 37.43 -13.08
C TRP A 455 22.98 36.20 -12.18
N GLU A 456 23.72 35.17 -12.59
CA GLU A 456 23.95 33.95 -11.81
C GLU A 456 24.55 34.23 -10.42
N ASN A 457 25.15 35.41 -10.23
CA ASN A 457 25.74 35.89 -8.97
C ASN A 457 24.79 36.76 -8.12
N THR A 458 23.50 36.87 -8.46
CA THR A 458 22.50 37.44 -7.53
C THR A 458 22.08 36.39 -6.49
N GLU A 459 21.41 36.81 -5.41
CA GLU A 459 20.90 35.87 -4.39
C GLU A 459 19.95 34.81 -4.98
N LEU A 460 19.13 35.17 -5.98
CA LEU A 460 18.28 34.21 -6.68
C LEU A 460 19.08 33.39 -7.71
N GLY A 461 20.05 34.00 -8.41
CA GLY A 461 20.93 33.27 -9.33
C GLY A 461 21.75 32.19 -8.63
N GLN A 462 22.25 32.48 -7.42
CA GLN A 462 22.92 31.51 -6.57
C GLN A 462 21.97 30.42 -6.07
N LYS A 463 20.74 30.76 -5.64
CA LYS A 463 19.75 29.74 -5.26
C LYS A 463 19.36 28.81 -6.42
N LEU A 464 19.20 29.35 -7.62
CA LEU A 464 18.91 28.56 -8.82
C LEU A 464 20.12 27.72 -9.25
N ARG A 465 21.35 28.23 -9.11
CA ARG A 465 22.55 27.42 -9.36
C ARG A 465 22.71 26.33 -8.32
N ASN A 466 22.48 26.60 -7.03
CA ASN A 466 22.55 25.57 -5.98
C ASN A 466 21.49 24.49 -6.22
N PHE A 467 20.22 24.88 -6.44
CA PHE A 467 19.14 23.96 -6.83
C PHE A 467 19.46 23.14 -8.10
N ALA A 468 20.22 23.71 -9.04
CA ALA A 468 20.67 23.01 -10.25
C ALA A 468 22.04 22.30 -10.11
N ALA A 469 22.73 22.44 -8.99
CA ALA A 469 24.08 21.93 -8.72
C ALA A 469 24.16 21.07 -7.44
N GLU A 470 23.01 20.69 -6.88
CA GLU A 470 22.84 19.59 -5.94
C GLU A 470 23.28 18.28 -6.60
N GLU A 471 24.59 18.06 -6.77
CA GLU A 471 25.13 16.82 -7.32
C GLU A 471 26.49 16.38 -6.76
N LEU A 472 26.51 15.12 -6.33
CA LEU A 472 27.67 14.27 -6.05
C LEU A 472 28.60 14.05 -7.24
N SER A 473 28.25 14.54 -8.42
CA SER A 473 29.03 14.35 -9.66
C SER A 473 30.14 15.35 -9.90
N THR A 474 30.12 16.47 -9.17
CA THR A 474 31.25 17.40 -9.12
C THR A 474 32.38 16.89 -8.20
N ALA A 475 32.11 15.85 -7.42
CA ALA A 475 33.05 15.27 -6.47
C ALA A 475 34.35 14.82 -7.16
N THR A 476 35.49 15.19 -6.56
CA THR A 476 36.81 14.78 -7.02
C THR A 476 36.96 13.28 -6.85
N ASP A 477 36.93 12.53 -7.94
CA ASP A 477 37.03 11.08 -7.92
C ASP A 477 38.45 10.59 -7.62
N LEU A 478 38.56 9.82 -6.54
CA LEU A 478 39.77 9.13 -6.09
C LEU A 478 39.85 7.69 -6.64
N GLY A 479 38.79 7.22 -7.30
CA GLY A 479 38.65 5.88 -7.85
C GLY A 479 38.61 4.79 -6.76
N THR A 480 38.99 3.57 -7.13
CA THR A 480 39.06 2.45 -6.17
C THR A 480 40.27 2.60 -5.25
N VAL A 481 40.06 3.03 -4.00
CA VAL A 481 41.14 3.28 -3.05
C VAL A 481 41.49 2.00 -2.27
N THR A 482 42.69 1.49 -2.50
CA THR A 482 43.20 0.24 -1.91
C THR A 482 44.35 0.45 -0.91
N SER A 483 44.72 1.71 -0.67
CA SER A 483 45.75 2.11 0.32
C SER A 483 45.62 3.59 0.66
N SER A 484 46.14 3.98 1.83
CA SER A 484 45.99 5.32 2.41
C SER A 484 46.42 6.46 1.48
N GLN A 485 45.58 7.49 1.34
CA GLN A 485 45.85 8.72 0.57
C GLN A 485 46.05 9.92 1.52
N ASN A 486 46.67 10.98 0.99
CA ASN A 486 46.70 12.30 1.65
C ASN A 486 46.44 13.35 0.58
N LEU A 487 45.39 14.14 0.78
CA LEU A 487 44.90 15.18 -0.11
C LEU A 487 45.08 16.54 0.54
N THR A 488 45.08 17.60 -0.25
CA THR A 488 45.16 18.99 0.24
C THR A 488 44.24 19.87 -0.59
N GLY A 489 43.36 20.61 0.06
CA GLY A 489 42.40 21.51 -0.58
C GLY A 489 42.19 22.79 0.22
N PHE A 490 41.13 23.51 -0.11
CA PHE A 490 40.80 24.81 0.45
C PHE A 490 39.29 25.01 0.40
N VAL A 491 38.68 25.37 1.53
CA VAL A 491 37.29 25.83 1.56
C VAL A 491 37.23 27.30 2.00
N GLY A 492 36.33 28.06 1.40
CA GLY A 492 36.30 29.52 1.43
C GLY A 492 34.95 30.10 1.01
N ASN A 493 34.75 31.40 1.20
CA ASN A 493 33.47 32.04 0.87
C ASN A 493 33.09 31.98 -0.63
N ASP A 494 34.08 31.80 -1.51
CA ASP A 494 33.92 31.63 -2.96
C ASP A 494 33.82 30.14 -3.37
N ASP A 495 34.10 29.21 -2.45
CA ASP A 495 34.27 27.76 -2.67
C ASP A 495 33.99 27.00 -1.34
N PRO A 496 32.72 26.91 -0.90
CA PRO A 496 32.38 26.57 0.49
C PRO A 496 32.48 25.07 0.80
N THR A 497 32.47 24.20 -0.22
CA THR A 497 32.42 22.74 -0.06
C THR A 497 33.33 22.05 -1.06
N ASP A 498 34.24 21.21 -0.56
CA ASP A 498 35.06 20.30 -1.35
C ASP A 498 34.49 18.87 -1.18
N VAL A 499 34.01 18.24 -2.25
CA VAL A 499 33.50 16.86 -2.22
C VAL A 499 34.46 15.91 -2.93
N TYR A 500 34.69 14.73 -2.36
CA TYR A 500 35.54 13.67 -2.89
C TYR A 500 34.76 12.36 -3.02
N ARG A 501 34.83 11.69 -4.17
CA ARG A 501 34.26 10.36 -4.38
C ARG A 501 35.35 9.30 -4.24
N PHE A 502 35.05 8.16 -3.64
CA PHE A 502 35.95 7.00 -3.63
C PHE A 502 35.16 5.68 -3.62
N THR A 503 35.76 4.64 -4.16
CA THR A 503 35.19 3.29 -4.17
C THR A 503 36.04 2.33 -3.34
N LEU A 504 35.40 1.46 -2.56
CA LEU A 504 36.04 0.34 -1.87
C LEU A 504 35.76 -0.96 -2.62
N GLY A 505 36.83 -1.69 -2.98
CA GLY A 505 36.71 -3.00 -3.66
C GLY A 505 36.46 -4.18 -2.73
N SER A 506 36.44 -3.95 -1.41
CA SER A 506 36.16 -4.91 -0.34
C SER A 506 35.87 -4.12 0.94
N ALA A 507 35.12 -4.70 1.88
CA ALA A 507 34.93 -4.14 3.21
C ALA A 507 36.28 -3.70 3.82
N SER A 508 36.33 -2.51 4.39
CA SER A 508 37.57 -1.85 4.83
C SER A 508 37.32 -0.93 6.03
N ASN A 509 38.18 -1.03 7.04
CA ASN A 509 38.23 -0.02 8.09
C ASN A 509 38.83 1.26 7.48
N VAL A 510 38.11 2.37 7.61
CA VAL A 510 38.47 3.67 7.09
C VAL A 510 38.58 4.69 8.22
N ASN A 511 39.67 5.44 8.20
CA ASN A 511 39.94 6.53 9.12
C ASN A 511 40.24 7.80 8.32
N PHE A 512 39.35 8.77 8.40
CA PHE A 512 39.51 10.09 7.78
C PHE A 512 40.05 11.07 8.82
N THR A 513 40.96 11.96 8.42
CA THR A 513 41.45 13.04 9.29
C THR A 513 41.58 14.34 8.52
N LEU A 514 40.82 15.36 8.88
CA LEU A 514 40.97 16.73 8.36
C LEU A 514 41.93 17.50 9.26
N SER A 515 42.98 18.11 8.71
CA SER A 515 44.03 18.73 9.54
C SER A 515 44.74 19.91 8.88
N GLY A 516 45.39 20.74 9.71
CA GLY A 516 46.14 21.91 9.24
C GLY A 516 45.30 23.17 9.01
N LEU A 517 44.06 23.17 9.50
CA LEU A 517 43.10 24.26 9.42
C LEU A 517 43.65 25.58 10.00
N SER A 518 43.29 26.69 9.36
CA SER A 518 43.54 28.06 9.82
C SER A 518 42.28 28.82 10.24
N ALA A 519 41.12 28.29 9.87
CA ALA A 519 39.77 28.71 10.22
C ALA A 519 38.86 27.46 10.18
N ASP A 520 37.58 27.59 10.55
CA ASP A 520 36.74 26.47 10.94
C ASP A 520 36.14 25.73 9.74
N ALA A 521 36.21 24.39 9.75
CA ALA A 521 35.71 23.54 8.68
C ALA A 521 35.45 22.11 9.15
N ASP A 522 34.31 21.59 8.73
CA ASP A 522 33.74 20.32 9.18
C ASP A 522 34.00 19.19 8.16
N LEU A 523 33.78 17.95 8.59
CA LEU A 523 33.99 16.75 7.78
C LEU A 523 32.77 15.85 7.84
N VAL A 524 32.23 15.46 6.68
CA VAL A 524 31.07 14.56 6.54
C VAL A 524 31.42 13.40 5.62
N LEU A 525 31.01 12.20 5.99
CA LEU A 525 31.09 10.96 5.23
C LEU A 525 29.68 10.50 4.86
N ILE A 526 29.46 10.24 3.58
CA ILE A 526 28.15 10.04 2.99
C ILE A 526 28.17 8.85 2.03
N GLN A 527 27.05 8.14 1.94
CA GLN A 527 26.75 7.21 0.85
C GLN A 527 25.44 7.65 0.20
N ASP A 528 25.46 7.71 -1.12
CA ASP A 528 24.27 7.81 -1.97
C ASP A 528 23.57 6.44 -1.91
N VAL A 529 22.35 6.38 -1.37
CA VAL A 529 21.65 5.11 -1.07
C VAL A 529 20.51 4.83 -2.06
N ASP A 530 19.92 5.87 -2.64
CA ASP A 530 18.89 5.77 -3.68
C ASP A 530 19.41 6.05 -5.11
N ASP A 531 20.72 6.30 -5.27
CA ASP A 531 21.42 6.54 -6.55
C ASP A 531 20.85 7.75 -7.32
N ASP A 532 20.20 8.71 -6.63
CA ASP A 532 19.61 9.89 -7.26
C ASP A 532 20.66 10.98 -7.60
N GLY A 533 21.86 10.85 -7.03
CA GLY A 533 23.02 11.72 -7.26
C GLY A 533 23.04 12.99 -6.42
N VAL A 534 22.07 13.19 -5.52
CA VAL A 534 21.90 14.36 -4.64
C VAL A 534 22.52 14.08 -3.26
N LEU A 535 22.76 15.14 -2.49
CA LEU A 535 22.94 15.08 -1.05
C LEU A 535 21.71 15.72 -0.41
N GLY A 536 20.83 14.91 0.16
CA GLY A 536 19.39 15.21 0.21
C GLY A 536 18.96 16.55 0.84
N GLU A 537 18.01 17.24 0.20
CA GLU A 537 17.21 18.31 0.80
C GLU A 537 15.68 18.03 0.86
N ASP A 538 15.23 16.77 0.71
CA ASP A 538 13.86 16.43 1.12
C ASP A 538 13.75 16.34 2.66
N LEU A 539 12.69 16.96 3.20
CA LEU A 539 12.44 17.20 4.62
C LEU A 539 12.05 15.93 5.42
N HIS A 540 12.40 14.75 4.89
CA HIS A 540 12.12 13.43 5.48
C HIS A 540 13.33 12.48 5.55
N ILE A 541 14.50 12.80 4.95
CA ILE A 541 15.58 11.80 4.73
C ILE A 541 16.97 12.22 5.28
N GLN A 542 17.13 13.41 5.90
CA GLN A 542 18.43 13.96 6.36
C GLN A 542 19.29 13.06 7.31
N GLU A 543 18.76 11.96 7.83
CA GLU A 543 19.49 11.00 8.69
C GLU A 543 19.88 9.68 8.00
N ALA A 544 19.55 9.46 6.71
CA ALA A 544 19.75 8.16 6.04
C ALA A 544 21.03 8.02 5.19
N GLU A 545 21.52 9.10 4.58
CA GLU A 545 22.70 9.09 3.69
C GLU A 545 24.02 9.35 4.44
N ILE A 546 23.99 10.12 5.54
CA ILE A 546 25.19 10.50 6.32
C ILE A 546 25.63 9.32 7.20
N ILE A 547 26.78 8.73 6.88
CA ILE A 547 27.38 7.62 7.65
C ILE A 547 28.23 8.14 8.83
N GLY A 548 28.78 9.35 8.73
CA GLY A 548 29.56 9.94 9.82
C GLY A 548 29.83 11.42 9.64
N LEU A 549 29.99 12.13 10.76
CA LEU A 549 30.25 13.58 10.77
C LEU A 549 31.20 13.97 11.91
N SER A 550 31.91 15.08 11.75
CA SER A 550 32.80 15.67 12.76
C SER A 550 32.82 17.19 12.60
N GLU A 551 32.40 17.90 13.66
CA GLU A 551 32.16 19.35 13.72
C GLU A 551 32.90 20.01 14.91
N LEU A 552 34.23 19.82 15.04
CA LEU A 552 34.99 20.26 16.22
C LEU A 552 35.46 21.73 16.14
N GLU A 553 34.69 22.63 16.76
CA GLU A 553 34.95 24.09 16.87
C GLU A 553 36.42 24.57 16.65
N GLY A 554 36.63 25.30 15.56
CA GLY A 554 37.62 26.36 15.37
C GLY A 554 38.80 25.99 14.47
N THR A 555 39.75 25.23 15.00
CA THR A 555 40.95 24.74 14.27
C THR A 555 41.42 23.41 14.84
N ALA A 556 40.45 22.58 15.25
CA ALA A 556 40.72 21.21 15.66
C ALA A 556 41.15 20.38 14.43
N SER A 557 41.08 19.06 14.56
CA SER A 557 41.29 18.18 13.43
C SER A 557 40.17 17.17 13.44
N GLU A 558 39.33 17.24 12.42
CA GLU A 558 38.16 16.38 12.30
C GLU A 558 38.60 14.94 12.09
N THR A 559 37.85 13.99 12.63
CA THR A 559 38.20 12.56 12.50
C THR A 559 36.94 11.71 12.48
N ILE A 560 36.81 10.91 11.43
CA ILE A 560 35.78 9.88 11.27
C ILE A 560 36.51 8.53 11.21
N ASP A 561 36.09 7.56 12.00
CA ASP A 561 36.69 6.22 12.09
C ASP A 561 35.55 5.19 12.05
N THR A 562 35.45 4.41 10.97
CA THR A 562 34.32 3.49 10.74
C THR A 562 34.70 2.31 9.83
N LEU A 563 33.87 1.27 9.80
CA LEU A 563 33.96 0.17 8.84
C LEU A 563 32.99 0.44 7.69
N LEU A 564 33.51 0.49 6.47
CA LEU A 564 32.69 0.62 5.26
C LEU A 564 32.72 -0.66 4.43
N GLN A 565 31.63 -0.92 3.72
CA GLN A 565 31.51 -2.07 2.83
C GLN A 565 32.21 -1.84 1.49
N ALA A 566 32.15 -2.84 0.61
CA ALA A 566 32.42 -2.59 -0.80
C ALA A 566 31.31 -1.71 -1.37
N GLY A 567 31.66 -0.55 -1.92
CA GLY A 567 30.69 0.47 -2.32
C GLY A 567 31.37 1.77 -2.74
N THR A 568 30.56 2.71 -3.24
CA THR A 568 30.99 4.08 -3.54
C THR A 568 30.52 5.00 -2.43
N TYR A 569 31.42 5.90 -2.02
CA TYR A 569 31.27 6.76 -0.86
C TYR A 569 31.80 8.15 -1.16
N PHE A 570 31.34 9.12 -0.39
CA PHE A 570 31.67 10.53 -0.55
C PHE A 570 32.19 11.12 0.76
N ILE A 571 33.21 11.98 0.65
CA ILE A 571 33.68 12.83 1.75
C ILE A 571 33.46 14.28 1.35
N GLN A 572 32.68 14.99 2.15
CA GLN A 572 32.50 16.44 2.07
C GLN A 572 33.35 17.12 3.14
N VAL A 573 34.14 18.11 2.73
CA VAL A 573 34.76 19.10 3.61
C VAL A 573 33.98 20.40 3.44
N GLU A 574 33.44 20.94 4.53
CA GLU A 574 32.57 22.13 4.49
C GLU A 574 33.17 23.29 5.28
N GLN A 575 33.06 24.51 4.75
CA GLN A 575 33.42 25.73 5.47
C GLN A 575 32.38 26.06 6.55
N TYR A 576 32.80 26.02 7.82
CA TYR A 576 31.98 26.49 8.94
C TYR A 576 32.19 27.98 9.25
N GLU A 577 33.45 28.42 9.46
CA GLU A 577 33.78 29.82 9.71
C GLU A 577 35.14 30.21 9.13
N GLY A 578 35.11 30.89 7.97
CA GLY A 578 36.26 31.61 7.41
C GLY A 578 37.18 30.78 6.53
N ASP A 579 37.97 31.44 5.70
CA ASP A 579 38.73 30.78 4.63
C ASP A 579 39.89 29.93 5.19
N THR A 580 39.98 28.66 4.81
CA THR A 580 40.91 27.70 5.41
C THR A 580 41.50 26.73 4.39
N ASN A 581 42.79 26.41 4.53
CA ASN A 581 43.43 25.33 3.77
C ASN A 581 43.45 24.08 4.66
N TYR A 582 43.31 22.90 4.08
CA TYR A 582 43.32 21.65 4.83
C TYR A 582 44.21 20.56 4.20
N ASN A 583 44.47 19.53 4.98
CA ASN A 583 45.08 18.27 4.58
C ASN A 583 44.11 17.16 5.02
N LEU A 584 43.55 16.45 4.05
CA LEU A 584 42.59 15.37 4.28
C LEU A 584 43.35 14.03 4.14
N GLY A 585 43.58 13.36 5.26
CA GLY A 585 44.16 12.03 5.30
C GLY A 585 43.06 10.97 5.19
N LEU A 586 43.20 10.07 4.22
CA LEU A 586 42.36 8.87 4.08
C LEU A 586 43.23 7.67 4.45
N ASN A 587 42.95 6.99 5.56
CA ASN A 587 43.65 5.78 5.95
C ASN A 587 42.73 4.57 5.85
N ILE A 588 42.97 3.72 4.84
CA ILE A 588 42.10 2.60 4.49
C ILE A 588 42.87 1.29 4.67
N THR A 589 42.29 0.37 5.44
CA THR A 589 42.83 -0.97 5.67
C THR A 589 41.75 -2.01 5.40
N PRO A 590 41.94 -2.91 4.41
CA PRO A 590 40.98 -3.97 4.11
C PRO A 590 40.63 -4.76 5.36
N PHE A 591 39.34 -4.92 5.61
CA PHE A 591 38.83 -5.77 6.67
C PHE A 591 38.99 -7.22 6.23
N ALA A 592 39.56 -8.03 7.11
CA ALA A 592 39.60 -9.46 6.95
C ALA A 592 38.69 -10.02 8.04
N PRO A 593 37.50 -10.54 7.70
CA PRO A 593 36.61 -11.10 8.70
C PRO A 593 37.31 -12.25 9.47
N PRO A 594 36.87 -12.53 10.70
CA PRO A 594 37.22 -13.74 11.42
C PRO A 594 36.96 -15.02 10.60
N THR A 595 37.44 -16.16 11.09
CA THR A 595 37.17 -17.43 10.42
C THR A 595 35.76 -17.91 10.71
N ASP A 596 34.86 -17.70 9.75
CA ASP A 596 33.59 -18.43 9.64
C ASP A 596 33.78 -19.90 9.17
N THR A 597 32.88 -20.79 9.62
CA THR A 597 32.59 -22.09 9.01
C THR A 597 31.08 -22.50 8.99
N ALA A 598 30.14 -21.61 9.30
CA ALA A 598 28.70 -21.82 9.42
C ALA A 598 27.94 -21.21 8.21
N PRO A 599 27.18 -22.00 7.43
CA PRO A 599 26.54 -21.45 6.21
C PRO A 599 25.25 -20.66 6.45
N ASN A 600 25.06 -19.58 5.68
CA ASN A 600 23.87 -18.70 5.68
C ASN A 600 22.57 -19.30 5.13
N THR A 601 22.44 -20.62 4.99
CA THR A 601 21.17 -21.23 4.53
C THR A 601 20.85 -22.56 5.19
N ILE A 602 19.59 -22.74 5.61
CA ILE A 602 19.06 -23.99 6.20
C ILE A 602 19.47 -25.28 5.44
N PRO A 603 19.41 -25.36 4.09
CA PRO A 603 19.79 -26.57 3.36
C PRO A 603 21.26 -26.95 3.47
N THR A 604 22.14 -26.00 3.82
CA THR A 604 23.59 -26.21 3.99
C THR A 604 24.08 -26.11 5.43
N ALA A 605 23.21 -25.71 6.36
CA ALA A 605 23.45 -25.50 7.79
C ALA A 605 24.42 -26.49 8.44
N ARG A 606 25.29 -25.95 9.30
CA ARG A 606 26.39 -26.67 9.96
C ARG A 606 25.83 -27.74 10.90
N ASN A 607 25.88 -28.99 10.44
CA ASN A 607 25.27 -30.12 11.15
C ASN A 607 26.10 -30.58 12.36
N LEU A 608 25.64 -30.22 13.56
CA LEU A 608 26.18 -30.61 14.87
C LEU A 608 25.84 -32.07 15.23
N GLY A 609 24.85 -32.66 14.55
CA GLY A 609 24.43 -34.04 14.72
C GLY A 609 23.51 -34.27 15.92
N LEU A 610 23.61 -35.47 16.51
CA LEU A 610 22.75 -35.89 17.61
C LEU A 610 23.23 -35.30 18.95
N ILE A 611 22.40 -34.45 19.56
CA ILE A 611 22.65 -33.86 20.89
C ILE A 611 21.83 -34.61 21.97
N GLY A 612 22.43 -34.72 23.15
CA GLY A 612 21.85 -35.39 24.34
C GLY A 612 22.69 -35.13 25.59
N GLY A 613 23.31 -33.95 25.64
CA GLY A 613 24.15 -33.40 26.69
C GLY A 613 24.83 -32.13 26.19
N THR A 614 25.83 -31.64 26.92
CA THR A 614 26.60 -30.45 26.57
C THR A 614 27.48 -30.66 25.33
N VAL A 615 27.37 -29.77 24.35
CA VAL A 615 28.25 -29.65 23.18
C VAL A 615 29.46 -28.79 23.55
N PRO A 616 30.68 -29.06 23.07
CA PRO A 616 31.80 -28.13 23.22
C PRO A 616 31.48 -26.80 22.52
N ALA A 617 31.84 -25.67 23.13
CA ALA A 617 31.64 -24.35 22.56
C ALA A 617 32.19 -24.25 21.12
N ILE A 618 31.47 -23.52 20.27
CA ILE A 618 31.74 -23.37 18.86
C ILE A 618 31.93 -21.88 18.58
N SER A 619 33.17 -21.45 18.41
CA SER A 619 33.49 -20.07 17.99
C SER A 619 33.19 -19.90 16.51
N GLU A 620 32.37 -18.91 16.17
CA GLU A 620 32.05 -18.46 14.80
C GLU A 620 31.96 -16.91 14.76
N TYR A 621 31.39 -16.35 13.69
CA TYR A 621 31.32 -14.91 13.48
C TYR A 621 30.14 -14.57 12.57
N VAL A 622 29.34 -13.59 13.00
CA VAL A 622 28.40 -12.87 12.12
C VAL A 622 28.81 -11.40 12.02
N GLY A 623 28.55 -10.79 10.87
CA GLY A 623 28.97 -9.43 10.57
C GLY A 623 28.67 -9.07 9.13
N SER A 624 29.16 -7.92 8.66
CA SER A 624 28.79 -7.41 7.34
C SER A 624 29.24 -8.27 6.15
N ALA A 625 30.22 -9.15 6.35
CA ALA A 625 30.67 -10.12 5.35
C ALA A 625 29.88 -11.44 5.40
N ASP A 626 29.14 -11.68 6.49
CA ASP A 626 28.52 -12.94 6.85
C ASP A 626 27.36 -12.71 7.83
N THR A 627 26.18 -12.36 7.33
CA THR A 627 25.13 -11.76 8.19
C THR A 627 24.33 -12.77 9.01
N ILE A 628 24.40 -14.06 8.66
CA ILE A 628 23.58 -15.13 9.26
C ILE A 628 24.34 -16.45 9.28
N ASP A 629 24.42 -17.09 10.45
CA ASP A 629 24.95 -18.45 10.63
C ASP A 629 23.83 -19.45 10.90
N TYR A 630 23.69 -20.52 10.09
CA TYR A 630 22.81 -21.64 10.42
C TYR A 630 23.55 -22.88 10.93
N PHE A 631 23.09 -23.39 12.07
CA PHE A 631 23.44 -24.69 12.61
C PHE A 631 22.25 -25.64 12.53
N LYS A 632 22.52 -26.94 12.40
CA LYS A 632 21.50 -27.99 12.48
C LYS A 632 21.85 -29.03 13.53
N PHE A 633 20.89 -29.43 14.35
CA PHE A 633 21.04 -30.56 15.27
C PHE A 633 19.82 -31.48 15.29
N THR A 634 19.98 -32.64 15.91
CA THR A 634 18.91 -33.64 16.10
C THR A 634 18.80 -33.99 17.58
N LEU A 635 17.58 -34.08 18.10
CA LEU A 635 17.25 -34.69 19.41
C LEU A 635 16.62 -36.07 19.18
N ASN A 636 17.10 -37.11 19.89
CA ASN A 636 16.54 -38.47 19.77
C ASN A 636 15.45 -38.79 20.81
N THR A 637 15.29 -37.94 21.81
CA THR A 637 14.30 -38.02 22.89
C THR A 637 13.89 -36.62 23.29
N GLN A 638 12.68 -36.48 23.85
CA GLN A 638 12.22 -35.21 24.39
C GLN A 638 13.19 -34.66 25.43
N SER A 639 13.62 -33.41 25.27
CA SER A 639 14.75 -32.82 26.02
C SER A 639 14.55 -31.34 26.32
N ASP A 640 15.09 -30.89 27.44
CA ASP A 640 15.26 -29.47 27.78
C ASP A 640 16.57 -29.00 27.15
N LEU A 641 16.51 -27.97 26.30
CA LEU A 641 17.66 -27.35 25.65
C LEU A 641 17.99 -26.02 26.33
N GLU A 642 19.24 -25.89 26.75
CA GLU A 642 19.90 -24.61 27.02
C GLU A 642 20.73 -24.27 25.77
N LEU A 643 20.57 -23.06 25.25
CA LEU A 643 21.25 -22.48 24.10
C LEU A 643 21.75 -21.09 24.50
N GLU A 644 23.04 -20.84 24.34
CA GLU A 644 23.72 -19.63 24.81
C GLU A 644 24.71 -19.16 23.73
N LEU A 645 24.69 -17.88 23.38
CA LEU A 645 25.82 -17.22 22.74
C LEU A 645 26.58 -16.48 23.84
N SER A 646 27.90 -16.61 23.88
CA SER A 646 28.74 -15.96 24.89
C SER A 646 30.05 -15.43 24.32
N ASP A 647 30.75 -14.60 25.09
CA ASP A 647 31.98 -13.92 24.65
C ASP A 647 31.76 -13.09 23.34
N LEU A 648 30.56 -12.51 23.16
CA LEU A 648 30.22 -11.63 22.03
C LEU A 648 31.15 -10.40 21.98
N THR A 649 31.39 -9.88 20.77
CA THR A 649 32.15 -8.63 20.56
C THR A 649 31.32 -7.45 20.06
N GLY A 650 30.01 -7.65 19.89
CA GLY A 650 29.02 -6.73 19.34
C GLY A 650 27.66 -7.43 19.32
N ASP A 651 26.67 -6.81 18.66
CA ASP A 651 25.24 -7.15 18.80
C ASP A 651 24.81 -8.22 17.78
N ALA A 652 24.38 -9.39 18.26
CA ALA A 652 23.96 -10.51 17.41
C ALA A 652 22.85 -11.35 18.07
N ASP A 653 21.69 -11.40 17.42
CA ASP A 653 20.51 -12.11 17.86
C ASP A 653 20.64 -13.62 17.63
N VAL A 654 19.91 -14.42 18.40
CA VAL A 654 19.82 -15.89 18.20
C VAL A 654 18.39 -16.37 18.16
N ARG A 655 18.09 -17.28 17.23
CA ARG A 655 16.79 -17.93 17.08
C ARG A 655 16.91 -19.44 17.07
N LEU A 656 16.02 -20.12 17.77
CA LEU A 656 15.82 -21.56 17.70
C LEU A 656 14.65 -21.86 16.76
N ILE A 657 14.88 -22.65 15.72
CA ILE A 657 13.94 -22.84 14.60
C ILE A 657 13.68 -24.33 14.34
N ARG A 658 12.53 -24.64 13.75
CA ARG A 658 12.23 -25.97 13.20
C ARG A 658 11.47 -25.89 11.90
N ASP A 659 12.21 -26.04 10.79
CA ASP A 659 11.70 -26.29 9.44
C ASP A 659 10.73 -27.50 9.44
N ALA A 660 9.44 -27.18 9.58
CA ALA A 660 8.37 -28.14 9.79
C ALA A 660 7.79 -28.59 8.45
N ASN A 661 7.79 -27.70 7.46
CA ASN A 661 7.27 -27.97 6.13
C ASN A 661 8.32 -28.56 5.16
N ASN A 662 9.62 -28.50 5.52
CA ASN A 662 10.79 -29.02 4.81
C ASN A 662 11.05 -28.31 3.46
N ASN A 663 10.79 -27.00 3.38
CA ASN A 663 11.09 -26.19 2.19
C ASN A 663 12.51 -25.58 2.19
N GLY A 664 13.17 -25.51 3.36
CA GLY A 664 14.50 -24.91 3.51
C GLY A 664 14.52 -23.38 3.61
N VAL A 665 13.43 -22.75 4.03
CA VAL A 665 13.24 -21.30 4.25
C VAL A 665 12.74 -21.11 5.68
N VAL A 666 13.14 -20.03 6.35
CA VAL A 666 12.59 -19.66 7.66
C VAL A 666 11.31 -18.86 7.46
N GLU A 667 10.26 -19.23 8.18
CA GLU A 667 8.98 -18.52 8.24
C GLU A 667 8.61 -18.26 9.70
N ASP A 668 7.91 -17.15 9.99
CA ASP A 668 7.51 -16.73 11.34
C ASP A 668 6.76 -17.83 12.15
N GLU A 669 6.12 -18.79 11.47
CA GLU A 669 5.41 -19.92 12.10
C GLU A 669 6.35 -21.08 12.51
N GLU A 670 7.64 -21.02 12.18
CA GLU A 670 8.64 -22.08 12.40
C GLU A 670 9.72 -21.72 13.44
N GLU A 671 9.73 -20.47 13.93
CA GLU A 671 10.49 -20.03 15.11
C GLU A 671 9.91 -20.66 16.39
N ILE A 672 10.80 -21.08 17.31
CA ILE A 672 10.44 -21.71 18.59
C ILE A 672 10.67 -20.75 19.75
N ASP A 673 11.80 -20.06 19.74
CA ASP A 673 12.25 -19.12 20.76
C ASP A 673 13.36 -18.24 20.15
N PHE A 674 13.53 -17.01 20.64
CA PHE A 674 14.58 -16.09 20.21
C PHE A 674 15.15 -15.30 21.41
N SER A 675 16.27 -14.63 21.21
CA SER A 675 16.89 -13.72 22.18
C SER A 675 17.54 -12.56 21.43
N ASP A 676 17.28 -11.33 21.90
CA ASP A 676 17.60 -10.02 21.30
C ASP A 676 18.28 -9.06 22.31
N ALA A 677 19.32 -9.54 22.99
CA ALA A 677 19.97 -8.90 24.13
C ALA A 677 21.02 -7.84 23.74
N ILE A 678 20.52 -6.69 23.25
CA ILE A 678 21.26 -5.44 22.92
C ILE A 678 22.71 -5.36 23.45
N GLY A 679 23.66 -5.40 22.52
CA GLY A 679 25.07 -5.05 22.72
C GLY A 679 25.98 -6.26 22.83
N ASP A 680 26.90 -6.27 23.80
CA ASP A 680 27.82 -7.39 24.07
C ASP A 680 27.39 -8.26 25.26
N ASP A 681 26.09 -8.27 25.60
CA ASP A 681 25.51 -9.15 26.62
C ASP A 681 25.33 -10.60 26.05
N ASP A 682 25.40 -11.62 26.92
CA ASP A 682 25.28 -13.03 26.49
C ASP A 682 23.82 -13.35 26.10
N GLU A 683 23.58 -13.85 24.87
CA GLU A 683 22.26 -14.34 24.45
C GLU A 683 21.90 -15.67 25.10
N TYR A 684 20.65 -15.86 25.50
CA TYR A 684 20.24 -17.07 26.21
C TYR A 684 18.80 -17.54 25.95
N ILE A 685 18.68 -18.68 25.27
CA ILE A 685 17.44 -19.42 25.05
C ILE A 685 17.38 -20.63 25.98
N PHE A 686 16.27 -20.79 26.70
CA PHE A 686 15.94 -22.02 27.41
C PHE A 686 14.63 -22.61 26.89
N ALA A 687 14.76 -23.58 25.99
CA ALA A 687 13.66 -24.28 25.35
C ALA A 687 13.39 -25.64 26.04
N PRO A 688 12.49 -25.70 27.04
CA PRO A 688 12.09 -26.94 27.70
C PRO A 688 11.30 -27.88 26.76
N ASP A 689 11.38 -29.18 27.05
CA ASP A 689 10.50 -30.22 26.46
C ASP A 689 10.49 -30.37 24.93
N LEU A 690 11.51 -29.86 24.22
CA LEU A 690 11.67 -30.04 22.78
C LEU A 690 11.56 -31.52 22.40
N ALA A 691 10.64 -31.83 21.49
CA ALA A 691 10.37 -33.18 21.01
C ALA A 691 11.61 -33.83 20.35
N ALA A 692 11.55 -35.14 20.13
CA ALA A 692 12.54 -35.80 19.28
C ALA A 692 12.36 -35.36 17.83
N GLY A 693 13.36 -34.72 17.23
CA GLY A 693 13.28 -34.10 15.91
C GLY A 693 14.60 -33.49 15.46
N ASP A 694 14.60 -32.99 14.23
CA ASP A 694 15.64 -32.09 13.73
C ASP A 694 15.25 -30.64 14.05
N TYR A 695 16.25 -29.83 14.38
CA TYR A 695 16.14 -28.43 14.79
C TYR A 695 17.28 -27.62 14.17
N PHE A 696 17.06 -26.32 14.05
CA PHE A 696 18.03 -25.36 13.54
C PHE A 696 18.27 -24.25 14.56
N ILE A 697 19.45 -23.65 14.48
CA ILE A 697 19.76 -22.39 15.15
C ILE A 697 20.19 -21.42 14.06
N GLU A 698 19.65 -20.22 14.13
CA GLU A 698 20.07 -19.06 13.37
C GLU A 698 20.74 -18.11 14.34
N VAL A 699 21.92 -17.61 13.99
CA VAL A 699 22.53 -16.44 14.62
C VAL A 699 22.54 -15.35 13.55
N GLU A 700 22.01 -14.18 13.86
CA GLU A 700 21.86 -13.06 12.92
C GLU A 700 22.65 -11.85 13.42
N GLN A 701 23.32 -11.15 12.53
CA GLN A 701 23.97 -9.88 12.85
C GLN A 701 22.91 -8.82 13.15
N PHE A 702 22.94 -8.23 14.36
CA PHE A 702 22.11 -7.07 14.69
C PHE A 702 22.87 -5.75 14.45
N ASP A 703 24.07 -5.60 15.04
CA ASP A 703 24.95 -4.44 14.82
C ASP A 703 26.45 -4.78 14.95
N GLY A 704 27.24 -4.27 13.99
CA GLY A 704 28.69 -4.38 13.99
C GLY A 704 29.23 -5.78 13.66
N GLU A 705 30.49 -6.01 14.01
CA GLU A 705 31.24 -7.22 13.65
C GLU A 705 31.40 -8.12 14.89
N VAL A 706 30.72 -9.26 14.90
CA VAL A 706 30.49 -10.07 16.10
C VAL A 706 31.14 -11.44 15.99
N THR A 707 32.21 -11.67 16.74
CA THR A 707 32.63 -13.04 17.07
C THR A 707 31.89 -13.51 18.30
N TYR A 708 31.44 -14.77 18.33
CA TYR A 708 30.71 -15.35 19.45
C TYR A 708 31.09 -16.83 19.65
N ASP A 709 30.92 -17.34 20.88
CA ASP A 709 31.00 -18.76 21.22
C ASP A 709 29.57 -19.31 21.42
N LEU A 710 29.14 -20.24 20.56
CA LEU A 710 27.86 -20.96 20.67
C LEU A 710 27.97 -22.16 21.62
N LEU A 711 27.12 -22.22 22.64
CA LEU A 711 26.99 -23.32 23.59
C LEU A 711 25.58 -23.94 23.52
N LEU A 712 25.53 -25.27 23.45
CA LEU A 712 24.29 -26.05 23.56
C LEU A 712 24.40 -27.08 24.67
N ASN A 713 23.33 -27.26 25.44
CA ASN A 713 23.17 -28.38 26.38
C ASN A 713 21.74 -28.92 26.35
N ALA A 714 21.54 -30.11 25.79
CA ALA A 714 20.24 -30.79 25.82
C ALA A 714 20.20 -31.89 26.89
N THR A 715 19.22 -31.86 27.79
CA THR A 715 19.03 -32.89 28.82
C THR A 715 17.66 -33.56 28.72
N ALA A 716 17.60 -34.89 28.78
CA ALA A 716 16.33 -35.61 28.59
C ALA A 716 15.28 -35.20 29.64
N SER A 717 14.10 -34.80 29.16
CA SER A 717 12.99 -34.31 29.97
C SER A 717 12.51 -35.35 30.99
N THR A 718 11.97 -34.85 32.11
CA THR A 718 11.34 -35.68 33.15
C THR A 718 9.89 -35.31 33.47
N THR A 719 9.33 -34.31 32.78
CA THR A 719 7.89 -34.03 32.79
C THR A 719 7.14 -35.13 32.02
N PRO A 720 5.87 -35.42 32.37
CA PRO A 720 5.00 -36.15 31.47
C PRO A 720 4.83 -35.33 30.18
N PRO A 721 4.83 -35.96 28.99
CA PRO A 721 4.52 -35.26 27.75
C PRO A 721 3.07 -34.77 27.76
N ASP A 722 2.86 -33.56 27.23
CA ASP A 722 1.56 -33.10 26.70
C ASP A 722 0.98 -34.18 25.75
N GLN A 723 -0.34 -34.34 25.75
CA GLN A 723 -1.07 -35.28 24.90
C GLN A 723 -1.56 -34.68 23.57
N ASP A 724 -0.98 -33.54 23.16
CA ASP A 724 -1.32 -32.71 22.00
C ASP A 724 -2.75 -32.15 22.05
N ASP A 725 -3.43 -32.15 23.21
CA ASP A 725 -4.87 -31.82 23.31
C ASP A 725 -5.18 -30.35 23.65
N ASP A 726 -4.16 -29.49 23.59
CA ASP A 726 -4.14 -28.03 23.78
C ASP A 726 -4.98 -27.18 22.79
N SER A 727 -5.84 -27.82 21.95
CA SER A 727 -6.74 -27.11 21.01
C SER A 727 -8.11 -27.77 20.87
N LEU A 728 -9.12 -27.01 20.42
CA LEU A 728 -10.44 -27.55 20.07
C LEU A 728 -10.36 -28.68 19.01
N SER A 729 -9.43 -28.56 18.07
CA SER A 729 -9.27 -29.54 16.99
C SER A 729 -8.80 -30.89 17.51
N THR A 730 -7.79 -30.89 18.38
CA THR A 730 -7.15 -32.07 18.96
C THR A 730 -7.90 -32.64 20.16
N ALA A 731 -8.69 -31.82 20.86
CA ALA A 731 -9.40 -32.11 22.11
C ALA A 731 -9.82 -33.59 22.36
N THR A 732 -9.49 -34.13 23.53
CA THR A 732 -9.78 -35.52 23.92
C THR A 732 -11.28 -35.81 24.02
N ASN A 733 -11.73 -36.96 23.49
CA ASN A 733 -13.15 -37.33 23.48
C ASN A 733 -13.62 -37.94 24.82
N LEU A 734 -14.32 -37.16 25.65
CA LEU A 734 -14.96 -37.64 26.88
C LEU A 734 -16.26 -38.40 26.57
N ARG A 735 -16.16 -39.72 26.54
CA ARG A 735 -17.29 -40.61 26.23
C ARG A 735 -18.35 -40.60 27.32
N ILE A 736 -19.56 -40.18 26.99
CA ILE A 736 -20.74 -40.21 27.87
C ILE A 736 -21.51 -41.53 27.69
N VAL A 737 -21.94 -42.16 28.81
CA VAL A 737 -22.77 -43.38 28.78
C VAL A 737 -23.90 -43.30 29.82
N ASN A 738 -25.15 -43.21 29.35
CA ASN A 738 -26.41 -43.38 30.10
C ASN A 738 -26.41 -42.76 31.53
N GLY A 739 -26.17 -41.45 31.63
CA GLY A 739 -26.26 -40.70 32.90
C GLY A 739 -25.26 -41.08 33.99
N THR A 740 -24.16 -41.75 33.66
CA THR A 740 -23.08 -42.07 34.61
C THR A 740 -21.98 -40.99 34.56
N VAL A 741 -21.30 -40.75 35.68
CA VAL A 741 -20.12 -39.88 35.74
C VAL A 741 -19.01 -40.47 34.86
N SER A 742 -18.52 -39.71 33.88
CA SER A 742 -17.31 -40.03 33.12
C SER A 742 -16.14 -39.21 33.67
N THR A 743 -14.95 -39.80 33.75
CA THR A 743 -13.75 -39.17 34.34
C THR A 743 -12.52 -39.31 33.44
N ILE A 744 -11.75 -38.22 33.30
CA ILE A 744 -10.39 -38.17 32.76
C ILE A 744 -9.45 -37.70 33.87
N THR A 745 -8.17 -38.05 33.79
CA THR A 745 -7.12 -37.63 34.73
C THR A 745 -5.89 -37.21 33.96
N ASP A 746 -5.45 -35.97 34.12
CA ASP A 746 -4.24 -35.46 33.47
C ASP A 746 -3.46 -34.48 34.35
N TRP A 747 -2.55 -33.70 33.77
CA TRP A 747 -1.61 -32.84 34.48
C TRP A 747 -1.37 -31.50 33.79
N LEU A 748 -1.49 -30.43 34.56
CA LEU A 748 -1.19 -29.06 34.14
C LEU A 748 0.10 -28.57 34.80
N GLY A 749 0.96 -27.91 34.03
CA GLY A 749 2.24 -27.36 34.48
C GLY A 749 2.79 -26.28 33.54
N ALA A 750 4.11 -26.11 33.51
CA ALA A 750 4.71 -25.10 32.62
C ALA A 750 4.61 -25.47 31.13
N ARG A 751 4.58 -26.78 30.84
CA ARG A 751 4.68 -27.36 29.48
C ARG A 751 3.38 -27.97 28.94
N ASP A 752 2.38 -28.14 29.80
CA ASP A 752 0.98 -28.41 29.45
C ASP A 752 0.19 -27.34 30.21
N GLN A 753 -0.33 -26.35 29.47
CA GLN A 753 -0.99 -25.21 30.10
C GLN A 753 -2.52 -25.32 30.04
N GLN A 754 -3.10 -26.15 29.16
CA GLN A 754 -4.52 -26.07 28.84
C GLN A 754 -5.15 -27.27 28.10
N ASP A 755 -5.37 -28.39 28.78
CA ASP A 755 -6.07 -29.54 28.16
C ASP A 755 -7.46 -29.19 27.62
N PHE A 756 -7.77 -29.61 26.38
CA PHE A 756 -9.13 -29.58 25.85
C PHE A 756 -9.78 -30.96 25.80
N THR A 757 -10.97 -31.05 26.36
CA THR A 757 -11.81 -32.24 26.34
C THR A 757 -13.16 -31.96 25.67
N LYS A 758 -13.55 -32.73 24.65
CA LYS A 758 -14.85 -32.62 23.96
C LYS A 758 -15.86 -33.71 24.32
N PHE A 759 -17.15 -33.34 24.36
CA PHE A 759 -18.27 -34.24 24.58
C PHE A 759 -19.52 -33.83 23.78
N THR A 760 -20.41 -34.78 23.53
CA THR A 760 -21.69 -34.55 22.84
C THR A 760 -22.86 -34.88 23.77
N LEU A 761 -23.77 -33.93 23.97
CA LEU A 761 -25.06 -34.15 24.64
C LEU A 761 -26.13 -34.59 23.62
N PRO A 762 -26.80 -35.74 23.82
CA PRO A 762 -27.83 -36.22 22.91
C PRO A 762 -29.20 -35.52 23.09
N GLU A 763 -29.39 -34.81 24.20
CA GLU A 763 -30.62 -34.12 24.58
C GLU A 763 -30.28 -32.97 25.55
N ASN A 764 -31.14 -31.95 25.68
CA ASN A 764 -30.94 -30.88 26.66
C ASN A 764 -30.80 -31.49 28.06
N ALA A 765 -29.84 -31.02 28.84
CA ALA A 765 -29.49 -31.63 30.12
C ALA A 765 -28.86 -30.65 31.09
N LYS A 766 -29.12 -30.88 32.39
CA LYS A 766 -28.36 -30.27 33.47
C LYS A 766 -27.01 -30.96 33.55
N VAL A 767 -25.95 -30.29 33.12
CA VAL A 767 -24.58 -30.76 33.25
C VAL A 767 -24.03 -30.32 34.60
N THR A 768 -23.29 -31.23 35.24
CA THR A 768 -22.42 -30.93 36.38
C THR A 768 -21.04 -31.43 36.04
N LEU A 769 -20.13 -30.47 35.88
CA LEU A 769 -18.70 -30.67 35.69
C LEU A 769 -17.99 -30.43 37.02
N SER A 770 -16.96 -31.21 37.36
CA SER A 770 -16.13 -30.96 38.54
C SER A 770 -14.69 -31.37 38.29
N LEU A 771 -13.76 -30.45 38.59
CA LEU A 771 -12.31 -30.64 38.54
C LEU A 771 -11.81 -30.91 39.96
N SER A 772 -11.08 -32.01 40.15
CA SER A 772 -10.72 -32.49 41.48
C SER A 772 -9.29 -33.04 41.53
N GLY A 773 -8.77 -33.32 42.72
CA GLY A 773 -7.42 -33.89 42.89
C GLY A 773 -6.26 -32.89 42.81
N LEU A 774 -6.56 -31.60 42.68
CA LEU A 774 -5.59 -30.53 42.47
C LEU A 774 -4.58 -30.38 43.63
N SER A 775 -3.30 -30.24 43.27
CA SER A 775 -2.19 -29.86 44.17
C SER A 775 -1.73 -28.41 44.03
N ALA A 776 -2.10 -27.76 42.93
CA ALA A 776 -1.94 -26.34 42.66
C ALA A 776 -3.15 -25.82 41.88
N ASP A 777 -3.17 -24.52 41.55
CA ASP A 777 -4.34 -23.80 41.07
C ASP A 777 -4.59 -24.05 39.58
N ALA A 778 -5.78 -24.54 39.23
CA ALA A 778 -6.20 -24.78 37.85
C ALA A 778 -7.70 -24.52 37.69
N ASP A 779 -8.02 -23.78 36.64
CA ASP A 779 -9.35 -23.29 36.33
C ASP A 779 -10.00 -24.18 35.25
N VAL A 780 -11.32 -24.04 35.07
CA VAL A 780 -12.03 -24.77 34.02
C VAL A 780 -13.08 -23.90 33.33
N TYR A 781 -13.03 -23.87 32.00
CA TYR A 781 -14.08 -23.31 31.14
C TYR A 781 -14.86 -24.41 30.44
N LEU A 782 -16.16 -24.19 30.31
CA LEU A 782 -17.06 -24.97 29.47
C LEU A 782 -17.41 -24.10 28.26
N ILE A 783 -17.15 -24.63 27.08
CA ILE A 783 -17.11 -23.91 25.80
C ILE A 783 -18.06 -24.57 24.80
N GLN A 784 -18.67 -23.76 23.93
CA GLN A 784 -19.29 -24.21 22.69
C GLN A 784 -18.86 -23.26 21.59
N ASP A 785 -17.89 -23.69 20.80
CA ASP A 785 -17.53 -23.11 19.50
C ASP A 785 -18.79 -23.06 18.62
N ALA A 786 -19.39 -21.87 18.52
CA ALA A 786 -20.74 -21.67 17.97
C ALA A 786 -20.72 -21.20 16.51
N ASN A 787 -19.64 -20.50 16.12
CA ASN A 787 -19.28 -20.12 14.76
C ASN A 787 -18.58 -21.28 14.00
N ASN A 788 -18.03 -22.28 14.71
CA ASN A 788 -17.31 -23.43 14.14
C ASN A 788 -16.07 -23.00 13.33
N ASP A 789 -15.37 -21.96 13.80
CA ASP A 789 -14.12 -21.49 13.18
C ASP A 789 -12.87 -22.12 13.82
N GLY A 790 -13.05 -22.89 14.90
CA GLY A 790 -11.97 -23.56 15.62
C GLY A 790 -11.21 -22.67 16.61
N LYS A 791 -11.66 -21.43 16.83
CA LYS A 791 -11.14 -20.50 17.83
C LYS A 791 -12.05 -20.47 19.07
N ILE A 792 -11.64 -19.72 20.08
CA ILE A 792 -12.39 -19.56 21.33
C ILE A 792 -12.54 -18.07 21.58
N ASP A 793 -13.65 -17.52 21.10
CA ASP A 793 -14.00 -16.14 21.38
C ASP A 793 -14.62 -16.04 22.78
N GLY A 794 -14.68 -14.82 23.33
CA GLY A 794 -15.36 -14.55 24.61
C GLY A 794 -16.86 -14.92 24.60
N GLN A 795 -17.46 -15.09 23.43
CA GLN A 795 -18.83 -15.55 23.25
C GLN A 795 -18.99 -17.08 23.45
N ASP A 796 -18.02 -17.89 23.04
CA ASP A 796 -18.08 -19.36 23.10
C ASP A 796 -17.95 -19.93 24.52
N ILE A 797 -17.36 -19.17 25.45
CA ILE A 797 -17.29 -19.54 26.86
C ILE A 797 -18.69 -19.46 27.48
N ILE A 798 -19.30 -20.62 27.75
CA ILE A 798 -20.63 -20.76 28.37
C ILE A 798 -20.56 -20.50 29.86
N ALA A 799 -19.57 -21.09 30.53
CA ALA A 799 -19.39 -21.00 31.96
C ALA A 799 -17.91 -21.21 32.34
N ALA A 800 -17.50 -20.60 33.44
CA ALA A 800 -16.16 -20.69 33.99
C ALA A 800 -16.22 -20.98 35.50
N SER A 801 -15.18 -21.62 36.03
CA SER A 801 -14.94 -21.78 37.46
C SER A 801 -13.44 -21.62 37.68
N ALA A 802 -13.08 -20.71 38.60
CA ALA A 802 -11.70 -20.29 38.88
C ALA A 802 -11.50 -19.99 40.38
N LEU A 803 -11.33 -21.03 41.19
CA LEU A 803 -11.23 -20.95 42.65
C LEU A 803 -9.80 -21.22 43.12
N LYS A 804 -9.07 -20.12 43.38
CA LYS A 804 -7.66 -20.01 43.85
C LYS A 804 -7.08 -21.03 44.87
N ALA A 805 -7.92 -21.87 45.48
CA ALA A 805 -7.55 -22.98 46.36
C ALA A 805 -8.74 -23.95 46.56
N GLY A 806 -9.34 -24.49 45.48
CA GLY A 806 -10.54 -25.33 45.56
C GLY A 806 -10.62 -26.45 44.51
N GLU A 807 -11.69 -27.26 44.58
CA GLU A 807 -12.13 -28.10 43.47
C GLU A 807 -13.09 -27.27 42.60
N GLU A 808 -12.83 -27.17 41.29
CA GLU A 808 -13.70 -26.39 40.40
C GLU A 808 -15.04 -27.09 40.15
N LYS A 809 -16.10 -26.31 39.96
CA LYS A 809 -17.43 -26.86 39.73
C LYS A 809 -18.36 -25.96 38.93
N ILE A 810 -18.71 -26.42 37.73
CA ILE A 810 -19.74 -25.82 36.88
C ILE A 810 -21.03 -26.65 36.96
N ILE A 811 -22.18 -25.98 37.15
CA ILE A 811 -23.51 -26.58 37.04
C ILE A 811 -24.35 -25.69 36.12
N VAL A 812 -24.75 -26.19 34.96
CA VAL A 812 -25.45 -25.41 33.93
C VAL A 812 -26.44 -26.29 33.15
N ASP A 813 -27.53 -25.68 32.68
CA ASP A 813 -28.51 -26.32 31.81
C ASP A 813 -28.07 -26.10 30.34
N LEU A 814 -27.59 -27.16 29.69
CA LEU A 814 -27.11 -27.13 28.31
C LEU A 814 -28.15 -27.68 27.33
N ALA A 815 -28.00 -27.29 26.06
CA ALA A 815 -28.75 -27.86 24.96
C ALA A 815 -28.18 -29.23 24.53
N ALA A 816 -28.88 -29.92 23.62
CA ALA A 816 -28.25 -30.98 22.84
C ALA A 816 -27.22 -30.35 21.88
N GLY A 817 -26.00 -30.85 21.86
CA GLY A 817 -24.91 -30.22 21.11
C GLY A 817 -23.54 -30.83 21.41
N ASN A 818 -22.53 -30.35 20.67
CA ASN A 818 -21.13 -30.60 20.98
C ASN A 818 -20.62 -29.48 21.90
N TYR A 819 -19.80 -29.86 22.87
CA TYR A 819 -19.25 -28.97 23.89
C TYR A 819 -17.79 -29.34 24.13
N PHE A 820 -17.00 -28.32 24.44
CA PHE A 820 -15.61 -28.43 24.81
C PHE A 820 -15.43 -28.01 26.27
N ILE A 821 -14.39 -28.51 26.89
CA ILE A 821 -13.99 -28.20 28.25
C ILE A 821 -12.52 -27.85 28.15
N LYS A 822 -12.17 -26.62 28.47
CA LYS A 822 -10.79 -26.20 28.66
C LYS A 822 -10.49 -26.33 30.14
N VAL A 823 -9.64 -27.25 30.54
CA VAL A 823 -8.94 -27.13 31.83
C VAL A 823 -7.73 -26.27 31.55
N PHE A 824 -7.30 -25.39 32.46
CA PHE A 824 -6.06 -24.64 32.26
C PHE A 824 -5.41 -24.22 33.57
N ARG A 825 -4.10 -24.03 33.51
CA ARG A 825 -3.28 -23.72 34.68
C ARG A 825 -3.48 -22.27 35.13
N ALA A 826 -3.89 -22.07 36.37
CA ALA A 826 -3.95 -20.75 36.99
C ALA A 826 -2.64 -20.40 37.73
N SER A 827 -2.09 -21.34 38.52
CA SER A 827 -0.75 -21.20 39.11
C SER A 827 -0.19 -22.51 39.70
N GLY A 828 1.11 -22.75 39.50
CA GLY A 828 1.79 -23.95 40.00
C GLY A 828 1.44 -25.22 39.23
N GLU A 829 2.08 -26.34 39.54
CA GLU A 829 1.88 -27.60 38.82
C GLU A 829 0.90 -28.53 39.55
N THR A 830 0.00 -29.16 38.79
CA THR A 830 -1.12 -29.88 39.38
C THR A 830 -1.57 -31.06 38.52
N ARG A 831 -1.79 -32.22 39.15
CA ARG A 831 -2.61 -33.27 38.53
C ARG A 831 -4.06 -32.97 38.80
N TYR A 832 -4.93 -33.29 37.84
CA TYR A 832 -6.36 -33.13 38.00
C TYR A 832 -7.13 -34.41 37.67
N THR A 833 -8.41 -34.41 38.05
CA THR A 833 -9.40 -35.41 37.69
C THR A 833 -10.66 -34.65 37.28
N LEU A 834 -10.90 -34.60 35.98
CA LEU A 834 -12.08 -33.97 35.37
C LEU A 834 -13.22 -34.97 35.38
N SER A 835 -14.38 -34.57 35.91
CA SER A 835 -15.54 -35.44 36.04
C SER A 835 -16.80 -34.77 35.53
N LEU A 836 -17.49 -35.40 34.57
CA LEU A 836 -18.73 -34.89 33.98
C LEU A 836 -19.89 -35.83 34.27
N SER A 837 -21.02 -35.25 34.69
CA SER A 837 -22.31 -35.92 34.75
C SER A 837 -23.39 -35.05 34.11
N TYR A 838 -24.42 -35.68 33.55
CA TYR A 838 -25.55 -34.98 32.95
C TYR A 838 -26.88 -35.62 33.39
N GLN A 839 -27.89 -34.79 33.59
CA GLN A 839 -29.27 -35.21 33.86
C GLN A 839 -30.20 -34.62 32.79
N PRO A 840 -30.85 -35.45 31.94
CA PRO A 840 -31.78 -34.98 30.92
C PRO A 840 -32.85 -34.04 31.46
N ILE A 841 -33.04 -32.91 30.78
CA ILE A 841 -34.12 -31.95 30.98
C ILE A 841 -35.19 -32.25 29.91
N PRO A 842 -36.47 -32.38 30.28
CA PRO A 842 -37.53 -32.60 29.30
C PRO A 842 -37.60 -31.47 28.25
N GLN A 843 -37.20 -31.80 27.01
CA GLN A 843 -37.19 -30.91 25.86
C GLN A 843 -38.59 -30.38 25.48
N PRO A 844 -38.78 -29.05 25.35
CA PRO A 844 -39.58 -28.47 24.28
C PRO A 844 -38.90 -28.74 22.92
N PRO A 845 -39.61 -28.80 21.79
CA PRO A 845 -39.02 -29.16 20.50
C PRO A 845 -37.93 -28.19 20.01
N THR A 846 -36.96 -28.74 19.28
CA THR A 846 -35.66 -28.15 18.88
C THR A 846 -35.73 -26.99 17.87
N PRO A 847 -34.69 -26.11 17.80
CA PRO A 847 -34.59 -25.04 16.81
C PRO A 847 -34.34 -25.52 15.37
N ILE A 848 -34.54 -24.60 14.42
CA ILE A 848 -34.54 -24.82 12.97
C ILE A 848 -33.97 -23.56 12.30
N THR A 849 -33.07 -23.71 11.31
CA THR A 849 -32.71 -22.65 10.32
C THR A 849 -32.17 -21.33 10.97
N PRO A 850 -31.92 -20.20 10.27
CA PRO A 850 -31.64 -18.92 10.97
C PRO A 850 -32.82 -18.66 11.92
N PRO A 851 -32.62 -18.08 13.11
CA PRO A 851 -33.56 -18.16 14.22
C PRO A 851 -34.96 -17.82 13.76
N VAL A 852 -35.76 -18.87 13.52
CA VAL A 852 -37.08 -18.76 12.94
C VAL A 852 -37.92 -18.00 13.95
N GLY A 853 -38.11 -16.71 13.71
CA GLY A 853 -38.92 -15.89 14.61
C GLY A 853 -40.35 -16.41 14.64
N PRO A 854 -41.09 -16.09 15.71
CA PRO A 854 -42.33 -16.77 16.07
C PRO A 854 -43.26 -16.89 14.87
N SER A 855 -43.54 -18.13 14.46
CA SER A 855 -44.30 -18.43 13.25
C SER A 855 -45.62 -17.67 13.24
N LEU A 856 -45.83 -16.85 12.23
CA LEU A 856 -47.00 -16.01 12.13
C LEU A 856 -48.24 -16.87 11.82
N PRO A 857 -49.43 -16.49 12.32
CA PRO A 857 -50.64 -17.27 12.09
C PRO A 857 -50.99 -17.37 10.60
N LYS A 858 -51.08 -18.60 10.07
CA LYS A 858 -51.56 -18.84 8.70
C LYS A 858 -52.96 -18.25 8.52
N VAL A 859 -53.06 -17.23 7.67
CA VAL A 859 -54.33 -16.55 7.36
C VAL A 859 -55.11 -17.38 6.34
N SER A 860 -56.40 -17.58 6.59
CA SER A 860 -57.32 -18.26 5.65
C SER A 860 -58.59 -17.43 5.44
N PRO A 861 -59.23 -17.48 4.26
CA PRO A 861 -60.51 -16.80 4.04
C PRO A 861 -61.56 -17.23 5.06
N GLY A 862 -61.98 -16.30 5.94
CA GLY A 862 -62.92 -16.56 7.04
C GLY A 862 -62.29 -16.90 8.39
N ASP A 863 -60.99 -16.67 8.59
CA ASP A 863 -60.36 -16.73 9.93
C ASP A 863 -61.07 -15.76 10.90
N PRO A 864 -61.55 -16.21 12.08
CA PRO A 864 -62.26 -15.34 13.04
C PRO A 864 -61.36 -14.26 13.68
N ARG A 865 -60.04 -14.31 13.49
CA ARG A 865 -59.08 -13.26 13.89
C ARG A 865 -58.86 -12.21 12.81
N LEU A 866 -59.40 -12.40 11.60
CA LEU A 866 -59.29 -11.44 10.50
C LEU A 866 -60.26 -10.27 10.74
N LEU A 867 -59.70 -9.12 11.10
CA LEU A 867 -60.42 -7.90 11.39
C LEU A 867 -60.76 -7.15 10.10
N ALA A 868 -62.00 -6.67 10.00
CA ALA A 868 -62.42 -5.89 8.83
C ALA A 868 -61.76 -4.50 8.85
N PRO A 869 -61.35 -3.95 7.68
CA PRO A 869 -60.54 -2.73 7.61
C PRO A 869 -61.12 -1.50 8.34
N SER A 870 -62.45 -1.46 8.49
CA SER A 870 -63.24 -0.35 9.04
C SER A 870 -63.77 -0.58 10.46
N THR A 871 -63.29 -1.61 11.18
CA THR A 871 -63.78 -1.93 12.53
C THR A 871 -62.85 -1.45 13.64
N ASN A 872 -63.38 -0.63 14.56
CA ASN A 872 -62.74 -0.41 15.86
C ASN A 872 -62.74 -1.74 16.61
N TYR A 873 -61.58 -2.35 16.77
CA TYR A 873 -61.45 -3.63 17.45
C TYR A 873 -61.28 -3.43 18.95
N ASN A 874 -61.93 -4.29 19.73
CA ASN A 874 -61.73 -4.36 21.18
C ASN A 874 -61.81 -5.84 21.58
N ALA A 875 -60.78 -6.33 22.26
CA ALA A 875 -60.76 -7.67 22.84
C ALA A 875 -60.05 -7.68 24.20
N SER A 876 -60.41 -8.65 25.03
CA SER A 876 -59.63 -9.01 26.21
C SER A 876 -58.95 -10.35 25.97
N GLY A 877 -57.79 -10.54 26.59
CA GLY A 877 -56.98 -11.74 26.44
C GLY A 877 -56.08 -11.97 27.64
N THR A 878 -55.24 -13.00 27.56
CA THR A 878 -54.19 -13.27 28.54
C THR A 878 -53.03 -13.93 27.83
N VAL A 879 -51.83 -13.41 28.03
CA VAL A 879 -50.57 -14.09 27.70
C VAL A 879 -50.02 -14.77 28.95
N SER A 880 -49.23 -15.82 28.77
CA SER A 880 -48.64 -16.62 29.86
C SER A 880 -47.46 -17.43 29.33
N GLU A 881 -46.70 -18.08 30.21
CA GLU A 881 -45.66 -19.04 29.85
C GLU A 881 -46.13 -20.12 28.85
N THR A 882 -47.39 -20.55 28.94
CA THR A 882 -48.01 -21.52 28.02
C THR A 882 -48.68 -20.93 26.77
N GLN A 883 -48.82 -19.59 26.72
CA GLN A 883 -49.39 -18.85 25.60
C GLN A 883 -48.65 -17.51 25.50
N LEU A 884 -47.43 -17.56 24.94
CA LEU A 884 -46.51 -16.42 24.92
C LEU A 884 -47.03 -15.25 24.07
N SER A 885 -47.87 -15.53 23.07
CA SER A 885 -48.39 -14.56 22.12
C SER A 885 -49.90 -14.69 21.91
N SER A 886 -50.56 -13.56 21.65
CA SER A 886 -51.95 -13.48 21.18
C SER A 886 -52.01 -12.61 19.93
N PHE A 887 -52.39 -13.21 18.80
CA PHE A 887 -52.39 -12.55 17.50
C PHE A 887 -53.79 -12.17 17.00
N TYR A 888 -53.87 -10.99 16.39
CA TYR A 888 -55.03 -10.47 15.66
C TYR A 888 -54.57 -10.04 14.26
N ILE A 889 -55.34 -10.36 13.22
CA ILE A 889 -54.92 -10.15 11.83
C ILE A 889 -55.68 -8.94 11.27
N TYR A 890 -54.97 -7.93 10.79
CA TYR A 890 -55.54 -6.74 10.18
C TYR A 890 -55.21 -6.70 8.69
N GLN A 891 -56.23 -6.47 7.85
CA GLN A 891 -56.06 -6.25 6.41
C GLN A 891 -56.22 -4.76 6.11
N ALA A 892 -55.13 -4.08 5.72
CA ALA A 892 -55.22 -2.77 5.10
C ALA A 892 -55.58 -2.94 3.61
N THR A 893 -56.63 -2.28 3.15
CA THR A 893 -57.07 -2.29 1.73
C THR A 893 -56.75 -1.00 0.99
N GLU A 894 -56.38 0.04 1.72
CA GLU A 894 -55.97 1.38 1.26
C GLU A 894 -54.97 1.95 2.29
N PRO A 895 -54.14 2.95 1.93
CA PRO A 895 -53.23 3.57 2.89
C PRO A 895 -53.97 4.24 4.06
N GLY A 896 -53.38 4.24 5.26
CA GLY A 896 -53.98 4.94 6.40
C GLY A 896 -53.27 4.77 7.74
N ILE A 897 -53.79 5.47 8.74
CA ILE A 897 -53.21 5.53 10.09
C ILE A 897 -53.82 4.42 10.94
N PHE A 898 -52.98 3.51 11.41
CA PHE A 898 -53.31 2.51 12.42
C PHE A 898 -52.86 2.97 13.81
N THR A 899 -53.68 2.71 14.82
CA THR A 899 -53.26 2.79 16.22
C THR A 899 -53.79 1.58 16.99
N ALA A 900 -53.02 1.08 17.94
CA ALA A 900 -53.47 0.09 18.92
C ALA A 900 -53.01 0.48 20.33
N ASN A 901 -53.87 0.22 21.31
CA ASN A 901 -53.60 0.46 22.72
C ASN A 901 -53.73 -0.86 23.48
N LEU A 902 -52.77 -1.16 24.34
CA LEU A 902 -52.80 -2.26 25.28
C LEU A 902 -53.06 -1.72 26.69
N SER A 903 -54.00 -2.30 27.42
CA SER A 903 -54.48 -1.70 28.67
C SER A 903 -55.08 -2.68 29.67
N GLY A 904 -55.15 -2.26 30.94
CA GLY A 904 -55.69 -3.11 32.02
C GLY A 904 -54.78 -4.30 32.34
N LEU A 905 -53.46 -4.10 32.21
CA LEU A 905 -52.44 -5.11 32.41
C LEU A 905 -52.35 -5.56 33.88
N THR A 906 -52.28 -6.87 34.11
CA THR A 906 -52.03 -7.46 35.45
C THR A 906 -50.56 -7.74 35.75
N GLY A 907 -49.69 -7.54 34.76
CA GLY A 907 -48.25 -7.79 34.76
C GLY A 907 -47.64 -7.12 33.53
N ASP A 908 -46.42 -7.48 33.15
CA ASP A 908 -45.78 -6.98 31.93
C ASP A 908 -46.30 -7.73 30.69
N ALA A 909 -46.52 -7.01 29.58
CA ALA A 909 -46.90 -7.55 28.27
C ALA A 909 -46.77 -6.46 27.20
N ASP A 910 -46.16 -6.81 26.07
CA ASP A 910 -45.89 -5.90 24.97
C ASP A 910 -46.97 -5.97 23.90
N ILE A 911 -47.20 -4.88 23.17
CA ILE A 911 -47.92 -4.85 21.89
C ILE A 911 -47.02 -4.43 20.73
N ARG A 912 -47.06 -5.19 19.64
CA ARG A 912 -46.34 -4.88 18.39
C ARG A 912 -47.16 -5.18 17.15
N LEU A 913 -46.92 -4.40 16.10
CA LEU A 913 -47.51 -4.59 14.77
C LEU A 913 -46.43 -5.09 13.82
N ILE A 914 -46.72 -6.21 13.16
CA ILE A 914 -45.81 -6.94 12.28
C ILE A 914 -46.38 -6.97 10.86
N ARG A 915 -45.51 -6.88 9.86
CA ARG A 915 -45.78 -7.20 8.46
C ARG A 915 -44.70 -8.14 7.95
N ASP A 916 -45.12 -9.34 7.60
CA ASP A 916 -44.34 -10.30 6.82
C ASP A 916 -44.19 -9.74 5.40
N TYR A 917 -42.98 -9.37 5.00
CA TYR A 917 -42.71 -8.74 3.70
C TYR A 917 -42.32 -9.76 2.63
N ASN A 918 -41.58 -10.81 3.00
CA ASN A 918 -41.13 -11.85 2.06
C ASN A 918 -42.14 -13.00 1.90
N ASN A 919 -43.20 -13.03 2.73
CA ASN A 919 -44.29 -14.01 2.78
C ASN A 919 -43.86 -15.42 3.19
N ASN A 920 -42.79 -15.56 3.99
CA ASN A 920 -42.33 -16.85 4.51
C ASN A 920 -43.19 -17.38 5.69
N GLY A 921 -44.03 -16.54 6.30
CA GLY A 921 -44.87 -16.88 7.44
C GLY A 921 -44.15 -16.91 8.79
N LEU A 922 -42.97 -16.29 8.87
CA LEU A 922 -42.11 -16.16 10.05
C LEU A 922 -42.00 -14.67 10.42
N LEU A 923 -41.26 -14.36 11.49
CA LEU A 923 -40.88 -13.00 11.83
C LEU A 923 -39.36 -12.91 11.71
N ASP A 924 -38.84 -12.19 10.74
CA ASP A 924 -37.40 -12.18 10.46
C ASP A 924 -36.63 -11.08 11.23
N PRO A 925 -35.35 -11.32 11.59
CA PRO A 925 -34.48 -10.30 12.15
C PRO A 925 -34.18 -9.19 11.12
N VAL A 926 -33.87 -7.99 11.61
CA VAL A 926 -33.41 -6.87 10.77
C VAL A 926 -31.97 -7.14 10.32
N VAL A 927 -31.81 -7.49 9.05
CA VAL A 927 -30.55 -7.72 8.34
C VAL A 927 -30.76 -7.34 6.86
N ASP A 928 -29.69 -7.05 6.12
CA ASP A 928 -29.78 -6.97 4.66
C ASP A 928 -30.10 -8.37 4.11
N ARG A 929 -31.29 -8.50 3.51
CA ARG A 929 -31.82 -9.75 2.94
C ARG A 929 -31.74 -9.77 1.42
N ASN A 930 -31.50 -8.62 0.79
CA ASN A 930 -31.55 -8.49 -0.67
C ASN A 930 -30.19 -8.16 -1.32
N GLY A 931 -29.15 -7.95 -0.51
CA GLY A 931 -27.77 -7.70 -0.93
C GLY A 931 -27.54 -6.29 -1.46
N ASN A 932 -28.39 -5.32 -1.10
CA ASN A 932 -28.22 -3.92 -1.53
C ASN A 932 -27.34 -3.09 -0.59
N VAL A 933 -26.84 -3.69 0.49
CA VAL A 933 -25.98 -3.13 1.54
C VAL A 933 -26.71 -2.26 2.58
N TYR A 934 -27.92 -1.78 2.30
CA TYR A 934 -28.73 -0.97 3.22
C TYR A 934 -29.81 -1.79 3.92
N LEU A 935 -30.28 -1.30 5.07
CA LEU A 935 -31.46 -1.85 5.74
C LEU A 935 -32.71 -1.10 5.29
N ASP A 936 -33.43 -1.64 4.32
CA ASP A 936 -34.57 -0.97 3.69
C ASP A 936 -35.91 -1.17 4.45
N LYS A 937 -37.02 -0.76 3.83
CA LYS A 937 -38.36 -0.81 4.45
C LYS A 937 -38.99 -2.20 4.52
N ASP A 938 -38.56 -3.13 3.66
CA ASP A 938 -39.08 -4.49 3.58
C ASP A 938 -38.23 -5.46 4.44
N GLU A 939 -37.16 -4.96 5.06
CA GLU A 939 -36.30 -5.67 6.00
C GLU A 939 -36.72 -5.51 7.47
N VAL A 940 -37.42 -4.42 7.78
CA VAL A 940 -37.98 -4.12 9.11
C VAL A 940 -39.43 -4.61 9.22
N GLU A 941 -39.61 -5.87 9.63
CA GLU A 941 -40.94 -6.50 9.68
C GLU A 941 -41.80 -6.04 10.85
N ILE A 942 -41.20 -5.69 11.99
CA ILE A 942 -41.91 -5.06 13.11
C ILE A 942 -42.06 -3.57 12.78
N VAL A 943 -43.21 -3.18 12.23
CA VAL A 943 -43.48 -1.80 11.77
C VAL A 943 -43.91 -0.83 12.87
N ALA A 944 -44.30 -1.34 14.05
CA ALA A 944 -44.45 -0.52 15.26
C ALA A 944 -44.37 -1.35 16.55
N TRP A 945 -43.41 -1.03 17.41
CA TRP A 945 -43.25 -1.60 18.76
C TRP A 945 -42.58 -0.57 19.68
N GLN A 946 -43.18 -0.29 20.83
CA GLN A 946 -42.63 0.70 21.78
C GLN A 946 -43.02 0.35 23.23
N PRO A 947 -42.41 -0.70 23.81
CA PRO A 947 -42.93 -1.34 25.01
C PRO A 947 -42.64 -0.55 26.30
N ASN A 948 -43.35 -0.88 27.38
CA ASN A 948 -43.18 -0.34 28.71
C ASN A 948 -42.99 -1.50 29.70
N ARG A 949 -41.76 -1.73 30.21
CA ARG A 949 -41.43 -2.84 31.12
C ARG A 949 -42.06 -2.72 32.51
N ASN A 950 -43.38 -2.86 32.58
CA ASN A 950 -44.25 -2.69 33.74
C ASN A 950 -45.72 -2.92 33.31
N ASN A 951 -46.66 -2.75 34.22
CA ASN A 951 -48.10 -2.90 33.94
C ASN A 951 -48.79 -1.59 33.51
N ASN A 952 -48.07 -0.59 33.00
CA ASN A 952 -48.71 0.59 32.42
C ASN A 952 -49.29 0.28 31.04
N ASN A 953 -50.28 1.06 30.60
CA ASN A 953 -50.82 0.92 29.25
C ASN A 953 -49.73 1.21 28.21
N GLU A 954 -49.78 0.49 27.10
CA GLU A 954 -48.94 0.74 25.92
C GLU A 954 -49.78 1.29 24.76
N SER A 955 -49.13 1.99 23.84
CA SER A 955 -49.76 2.44 22.60
C SER A 955 -48.76 2.45 21.45
N ILE A 956 -49.19 1.93 20.30
CA ILE A 956 -48.44 1.93 19.05
C ILE A 956 -49.23 2.64 17.95
N ARG A 957 -48.50 3.24 17.02
CA ARG A 957 -49.03 3.92 15.84
C ARG A 957 -48.12 3.65 14.65
N ALA A 958 -48.70 3.36 13.50
CA ALA A 958 -48.01 3.30 12.22
C ALA A 958 -48.90 3.85 11.10
N PHE A 959 -48.28 4.37 10.04
CA PHE A 959 -48.93 4.55 8.76
C PHE A 959 -48.76 3.28 7.95
N LEU A 960 -49.86 2.66 7.53
CA LEU A 960 -49.87 1.37 6.85
C LEU A 960 -50.15 1.56 5.37
N GLU A 961 -49.34 0.91 4.54
CA GLU A 961 -49.67 0.65 3.14
C GLU A 961 -50.62 -0.56 3.02
N PRO A 962 -51.34 -0.75 1.90
CA PRO A 962 -52.17 -1.93 1.66
C PRO A 962 -51.37 -3.23 1.87
N GLY A 963 -51.94 -4.16 2.65
CA GLY A 963 -51.23 -5.36 3.09
C GLY A 963 -51.92 -6.09 4.23
N VAL A 964 -51.37 -7.25 4.59
CA VAL A 964 -51.73 -8.02 5.80
C VAL A 964 -50.77 -7.62 6.92
N TYR A 965 -51.31 -7.40 8.11
CA TYR A 965 -50.55 -7.08 9.31
C TYR A 965 -51.00 -7.97 10.46
N PHE A 966 -50.06 -8.31 11.34
CA PHE A 966 -50.30 -9.09 12.54
C PHE A 966 -50.08 -8.19 13.76
N LEU A 967 -51.15 -7.94 14.51
CA LEU A 967 -51.08 -7.29 15.80
C LEU A 967 -50.84 -8.38 16.84
N GLU A 968 -49.64 -8.42 17.40
CA GLU A 968 -49.23 -9.35 18.45
C GLU A 968 -49.28 -8.65 19.81
N VAL A 969 -49.84 -9.35 20.79
CA VAL A 969 -49.58 -9.08 22.21
C VAL A 969 -48.72 -10.21 22.73
N ASN A 970 -47.51 -9.93 23.22
CA ASN A 970 -46.54 -10.94 23.68
C ASN A 970 -46.15 -10.76 25.16
N SER A 971 -45.73 -11.85 25.81
CA SER A 971 -45.20 -11.82 27.18
C SER A 971 -43.67 -11.85 27.18
N PRO A 972 -42.97 -10.71 27.32
CA PRO A 972 -41.50 -10.64 27.19
C PRO A 972 -40.79 -11.53 28.22
N PHE A 973 -41.31 -11.59 29.45
CA PHE A 973 -40.72 -12.38 30.55
C PHE A 973 -41.52 -13.65 30.90
N LYS A 974 -42.34 -14.16 29.96
CA LYS A 974 -43.23 -15.33 30.15
C LYS A 974 -44.24 -15.19 31.30
N ALA A 975 -44.41 -13.99 31.85
CA ALA A 975 -45.36 -13.66 32.90
C ALA A 975 -46.82 -13.91 32.45
N THR A 976 -47.66 -14.33 33.39
CA THR A 976 -49.12 -14.42 33.16
C THR A 976 -49.76 -13.05 33.31
N THR A 977 -50.11 -12.44 32.18
CA THR A 977 -50.64 -11.08 32.10
C THR A 977 -51.97 -11.08 31.34
N SER A 978 -53.06 -10.73 32.04
CA SER A 978 -54.34 -10.40 31.41
C SER A 978 -54.29 -8.98 30.85
N PHE A 979 -54.95 -8.76 29.71
CA PHE A 979 -54.89 -7.50 28.97
C PHE A 979 -56.20 -7.21 28.22
N ASN A 980 -56.37 -5.95 27.81
CA ASN A 980 -57.35 -5.49 26.83
C ASN A 980 -56.62 -4.79 25.69
N VAL A 981 -56.88 -5.21 24.45
CA VAL A 981 -56.37 -4.56 23.24
C VAL A 981 -57.50 -3.80 22.56
N ALA A 982 -57.23 -2.56 22.16
CA ALA A 982 -58.15 -1.73 21.40
C ALA A 982 -57.43 -1.07 20.22
N SER A 983 -57.87 -1.33 18.98
CA SER A 983 -57.25 -0.77 17.77
C SER A 983 -58.25 -0.06 16.85
N THR A 984 -57.74 0.91 16.11
CA THR A 984 -58.50 1.70 15.13
C THR A 984 -57.65 1.94 13.89
N PHE A 985 -58.29 1.94 12.72
CA PHE A 985 -57.67 2.35 11.46
C PHE A 985 -58.46 3.50 10.84
N THR A 986 -57.75 4.51 10.34
CA THR A 986 -58.33 5.65 9.63
C THR A 986 -57.68 5.78 8.25
N PRO A 987 -58.41 5.51 7.16
CA PRO A 987 -57.91 5.73 5.79
C PRO A 987 -57.38 7.15 5.60
N ALA A 988 -56.17 7.26 5.05
CA ALA A 988 -55.48 8.53 4.83
C ALA A 988 -54.41 8.37 3.75
N ALA A 989 -54.37 9.28 2.77
CA ALA A 989 -53.39 9.20 1.68
C ALA A 989 -51.95 9.59 2.07
N THR A 990 -51.74 10.13 3.27
CA THR A 990 -50.42 10.56 3.80
C THR A 990 -50.40 10.47 5.32
N ASP A 991 -49.22 10.27 5.91
CA ASP A 991 -49.06 10.37 7.35
C ASP A 991 -48.99 11.84 7.82
N THR A 992 -50.01 12.27 8.56
CA THR A 992 -50.12 13.61 9.16
C THR A 992 -49.13 13.88 10.30
N LEU A 993 -48.46 12.85 10.82
CA LEU A 993 -47.43 12.91 11.85
C LEU A 993 -46.10 12.28 11.39
N ALA A 994 -45.83 12.22 10.08
CA ALA A 994 -44.57 11.68 9.55
C ALA A 994 -43.34 12.31 10.22
N PHE A 995 -42.35 11.50 10.56
CA PHE A 995 -40.99 11.95 10.83
C PHE A 995 -40.13 11.76 9.57
N LYS A 996 -39.22 12.71 9.27
CA LYS A 996 -38.21 12.58 8.20
C LYS A 996 -36.94 13.38 8.51
N ILE A 997 -35.80 12.88 8.06
CA ILE A 997 -34.60 13.70 7.82
C ILE A 997 -34.61 14.10 6.34
N ASN A 998 -34.44 15.39 6.05
CA ASN A 998 -34.38 15.95 4.69
C ASN A 998 -32.98 16.51 4.45
N LEU A 999 -32.27 15.96 3.47
CA LEU A 999 -30.90 16.34 3.16
C LEU A 999 -30.84 17.44 2.10
N ASN A 1000 -30.01 18.45 2.36
CA ASN A 1000 -29.70 19.54 1.45
C ASN A 1000 -28.19 19.53 1.18
N PHE A 1001 -27.76 18.81 0.14
CA PHE A 1001 -26.36 18.76 -0.28
C PHE A 1001 -25.91 20.10 -0.87
N THR A 1002 -24.74 20.59 -0.46
CA THR A 1002 -24.06 21.72 -1.12
C THR A 1002 -23.37 21.24 -2.40
N ASP A 1003 -22.96 22.16 -3.27
CA ASP A 1003 -22.37 21.80 -4.57
C ASP A 1003 -21.06 21.01 -4.41
N ALA A 1004 -20.25 21.34 -3.39
CA ALA A 1004 -19.07 20.55 -3.02
C ALA A 1004 -19.43 19.10 -2.65
N ALA A 1005 -20.49 18.90 -1.83
CA ALA A 1005 -20.96 17.57 -1.47
C ALA A 1005 -21.55 16.81 -2.66
N ARG A 1006 -22.24 17.49 -3.58
CA ARG A 1006 -22.71 16.85 -4.83
C ARG A 1006 -21.55 16.37 -5.67
N THR A 1007 -20.54 17.21 -5.88
CA THR A 1007 -19.35 16.84 -6.67
C THR A 1007 -18.60 15.67 -6.04
N ALA A 1008 -18.30 15.74 -4.74
CA ALA A 1008 -17.55 14.69 -4.04
C ALA A 1008 -18.29 13.34 -3.95
N LEU A 1009 -19.63 13.34 -3.90
CA LEU A 1009 -20.43 12.13 -3.66
C LEU A 1009 -21.18 11.62 -4.89
N SER A 1010 -20.98 12.25 -6.05
CA SER A 1010 -21.50 11.78 -7.36
C SER A 1010 -20.66 10.65 -7.98
N ILE A 1011 -19.67 10.12 -7.24
CA ILE A 1011 -18.84 9.00 -7.67
C ILE A 1011 -19.71 7.72 -7.71
N PRO A 1012 -19.75 7.00 -8.84
CA PRO A 1012 -20.52 5.78 -8.97
C PRO A 1012 -19.81 4.58 -8.33
N HIS A 1013 -20.55 3.82 -7.54
CA HIS A 1013 -20.13 2.56 -6.93
C HIS A 1013 -20.44 1.37 -7.89
N PRO A 1014 -19.70 0.24 -7.83
CA PRO A 1014 -19.93 -0.91 -8.72
C PRO A 1014 -21.34 -1.52 -8.71
N ASN A 1015 -22.16 -1.29 -7.67
CA ASN A 1015 -23.58 -1.69 -7.65
C ASN A 1015 -24.51 -0.76 -8.47
N GLY A 1016 -23.98 0.30 -9.09
CA GLY A 1016 -24.71 1.23 -9.95
C GLY A 1016 -25.35 2.43 -9.23
N GLN A 1017 -25.10 2.60 -7.92
CA GLN A 1017 -25.54 3.74 -7.13
C GLN A 1017 -24.40 4.74 -6.89
N THR A 1018 -24.74 5.93 -6.40
CA THR A 1018 -23.78 6.96 -5.96
C THR A 1018 -23.67 7.01 -4.44
N LEU A 1019 -22.53 7.48 -3.92
CA LEU A 1019 -22.38 7.72 -2.48
C LEU A 1019 -23.45 8.69 -1.92
N LEU A 1020 -23.95 9.62 -2.75
CA LEU A 1020 -25.07 10.49 -2.39
C LEU A 1020 -26.35 9.71 -2.06
N GLU A 1021 -26.63 8.62 -2.77
CA GLU A 1021 -27.77 7.73 -2.50
C GLU A 1021 -27.55 6.90 -1.23
N THR A 1022 -26.32 6.49 -0.94
CA THR A 1022 -25.93 5.88 0.35
C THR A 1022 -26.25 6.79 1.54
N VAL A 1023 -25.85 8.06 1.47
CA VAL A 1023 -26.15 9.06 2.52
C VAL A 1023 -27.67 9.28 2.65
N GLN A 1024 -28.43 9.26 1.54
CA GLN A 1024 -29.88 9.35 1.58
C GLN A 1024 -30.54 8.11 2.21
N ALA A 1025 -30.04 6.90 1.95
CA ALA A 1025 -30.53 5.66 2.55
C ALA A 1025 -30.38 5.67 4.09
N ALA A 1026 -29.28 6.22 4.60
CA ALA A 1026 -29.05 6.43 6.03
C ALA A 1026 -30.04 7.42 6.67
N ALA A 1027 -30.37 8.52 5.96
CA ALA A 1027 -31.41 9.46 6.41
C ALA A 1027 -32.82 8.83 6.42
N ASP A 1028 -33.10 7.95 5.46
CA ASP A 1028 -34.37 7.22 5.38
C ASP A 1028 -34.50 6.16 6.48
N TYR A 1029 -33.39 5.56 6.96
CA TYR A 1029 -33.39 4.61 8.08
C TYR A 1029 -33.96 5.23 9.37
N TRP A 1030 -33.61 6.48 9.67
CA TRP A 1030 -34.19 7.20 10.81
C TRP A 1030 -35.71 7.41 10.73
N SER A 1031 -36.30 7.36 9.53
CA SER A 1031 -37.76 7.38 9.35
C SER A 1031 -38.42 6.03 9.67
N ARG A 1032 -37.65 4.93 9.74
CA ARG A 1032 -38.07 3.60 10.20
C ARG A 1032 -37.91 3.45 11.72
N VAL A 1033 -36.84 4.04 12.28
CA VAL A 1033 -36.60 4.13 13.73
C VAL A 1033 -37.62 5.04 14.43
N ILE A 1034 -37.97 6.20 13.87
CA ILE A 1034 -38.90 7.16 14.49
C ILE A 1034 -40.30 7.01 13.85
N SER A 1035 -41.09 6.11 14.44
CA SER A 1035 -42.45 5.75 13.99
C SER A 1035 -43.43 6.92 13.78
N TYR A 1036 -43.34 7.99 14.57
CA TYR A 1036 -44.13 9.22 14.37
C TYR A 1036 -43.61 10.43 15.16
N SER A 1037 -43.92 11.61 14.65
CA SER A 1037 -43.66 12.92 15.25
C SER A 1037 -44.24 13.06 16.67
N SER A 1038 -43.46 13.67 17.58
CA SER A 1038 -43.91 14.07 18.93
C SER A 1038 -44.73 15.38 18.95
N PHE A 1039 -45.02 15.94 17.77
CA PHE A 1039 -45.86 17.12 17.55
C PHE A 1039 -47.25 16.74 17.02
N GLN A 1040 -48.19 17.69 16.99
CA GLN A 1040 -49.49 17.54 16.27
C GLN A 1040 -49.38 17.79 14.75
N ARG A 1041 -48.20 17.56 14.15
CA ARG A 1041 -47.87 17.81 12.74
C ARG A 1041 -46.66 16.98 12.33
N PRO A 1042 -46.31 16.88 11.04
CA PRO A 1042 -45.06 16.26 10.61
C PRO A 1042 -43.84 16.97 11.20
N HIS A 1043 -42.80 16.18 11.47
CA HIS A 1043 -41.52 16.63 12.00
C HIS A 1043 -40.43 16.30 10.98
N THR A 1044 -39.97 17.32 10.27
CA THR A 1044 -38.85 17.22 9.32
C THR A 1044 -37.64 17.93 9.90
N ILE A 1045 -36.51 17.24 9.94
CA ILE A 1045 -35.21 17.81 10.28
C ILE A 1045 -34.48 18.11 8.98
N ASN A 1046 -34.06 19.36 8.78
CA ASN A 1046 -33.35 19.77 7.56
C ASN A 1046 -31.85 19.76 7.84
N VAL A 1047 -31.11 18.82 7.23
CA VAL A 1047 -29.66 18.72 7.40
C VAL A 1047 -28.99 19.28 6.16
N GLU A 1048 -28.13 20.28 6.35
CA GLU A 1048 -27.20 20.70 5.31
C GLU A 1048 -26.02 19.73 5.26
N VAL A 1049 -25.78 19.11 4.11
CA VAL A 1049 -24.69 18.14 3.93
C VAL A 1049 -23.59 18.81 3.13
N ASN A 1050 -22.44 18.94 3.77
CA ASN A 1050 -21.21 19.50 3.21
C ASN A 1050 -20.17 18.40 2.98
N ALA A 1051 -19.17 18.71 2.16
CA ALA A 1051 -18.00 17.87 1.98
C ALA A 1051 -16.75 18.75 1.94
N LYS A 1052 -15.72 18.35 2.68
CA LYS A 1052 -14.46 19.10 2.87
C LYS A 1052 -13.34 18.13 3.24
N ASN A 1053 -12.10 18.45 2.90
CA ASN A 1053 -10.94 17.70 3.39
C ASN A 1053 -10.67 18.10 4.86
N GLU A 1054 -10.68 17.10 5.75
CA GLU A 1054 -10.44 17.22 7.20
C GLU A 1054 -9.21 16.40 7.65
N GLY A 1055 -8.35 15.95 6.71
CA GLY A 1055 -7.19 15.11 6.99
C GLY A 1055 -7.55 13.63 7.24
N ALA A 1056 -6.58 12.81 7.66
CA ALA A 1056 -6.76 11.36 7.77
C ALA A 1056 -7.60 10.87 8.97
N SER A 1057 -7.84 11.72 9.98
CA SER A 1057 -8.35 11.28 11.30
C SER A 1057 -9.85 11.47 11.55
N THR A 1058 -10.60 12.05 10.59
CA THR A 1058 -12.03 12.36 10.76
C THR A 1058 -12.84 11.71 9.64
N LEU A 1059 -13.77 10.82 9.94
CA LEU A 1059 -14.59 10.14 8.92
C LEU A 1059 -15.71 11.06 8.38
N ALA A 1060 -16.50 11.57 9.31
CA ALA A 1060 -17.52 12.59 9.11
C ALA A 1060 -17.68 13.34 10.45
N TYR A 1061 -18.55 14.36 10.46
CA TYR A 1061 -19.10 14.91 11.72
C TYR A 1061 -20.42 15.63 11.47
N ALA A 1062 -21.34 15.56 12.41
CA ALA A 1062 -22.64 16.20 12.34
C ALA A 1062 -23.18 16.64 13.71
N GLY A 1063 -24.18 17.52 13.67
CA GLY A 1063 -24.80 18.01 14.90
C GLY A 1063 -26.06 18.84 14.71
N PRO A 1064 -26.81 19.07 15.80
CA PRO A 1064 -28.07 19.80 15.77
C PRO A 1064 -27.82 21.30 15.64
N SER A 1065 -28.40 21.90 14.60
CA SER A 1065 -28.46 23.36 14.44
C SER A 1065 -29.76 23.88 15.06
N VAL A 1066 -29.64 24.77 16.04
CA VAL A 1066 -30.72 25.08 16.99
C VAL A 1066 -31.00 26.57 17.08
N SER A 1067 -32.28 26.93 17.04
CA SER A 1067 -32.77 28.28 17.26
C SER A 1067 -33.66 28.34 18.50
N SER A 1068 -33.60 29.44 19.25
CA SER A 1068 -34.57 29.73 20.32
C SER A 1068 -36.01 29.90 19.82
N SER A 1069 -36.21 29.98 18.51
CA SER A 1069 -37.53 29.98 17.86
C SER A 1069 -38.05 28.59 17.49
N ASP A 1070 -37.26 27.53 17.65
CA ASP A 1070 -37.66 26.20 17.17
C ASP A 1070 -38.83 25.65 17.99
N PRO A 1071 -39.84 25.05 17.34
CA PRO A 1071 -41.03 24.58 18.03
C PRO A 1071 -40.72 23.51 19.08
N LYS A 1072 -41.40 23.60 20.21
CA LYS A 1072 -41.38 22.55 21.24
C LYS A 1072 -42.47 21.52 20.99
N ASP A 1073 -42.20 20.28 21.38
CA ASP A 1073 -43.13 19.18 21.24
C ASP A 1073 -44.32 19.28 22.23
N LEU A 1074 -45.23 18.31 22.18
CA LEU A 1074 -46.42 18.28 23.05
C LEU A 1074 -46.09 18.20 24.55
N ASN A 1075 -44.88 17.78 24.91
CA ASN A 1075 -44.37 17.71 26.27
C ASN A 1075 -43.50 18.93 26.63
N ASN A 1076 -43.54 20.01 25.83
CA ASN A 1076 -42.76 21.24 26.00
C ASN A 1076 -41.23 21.04 25.95
N ARG A 1077 -40.78 19.96 25.29
CA ARG A 1077 -39.37 19.62 25.06
C ARG A 1077 -38.87 20.27 23.76
N SER A 1078 -37.65 20.78 23.78
CA SER A 1078 -36.95 21.23 22.56
C SER A 1078 -36.53 20.00 21.74
N MET A 1079 -36.76 20.01 20.43
CA MET A 1079 -36.38 18.94 19.50
C MET A 1079 -35.64 19.54 18.31
N SER A 1080 -34.70 18.80 17.71
CA SER A 1080 -33.95 19.27 16.53
C SER A 1080 -34.88 19.50 15.34
N PHE A 1081 -34.74 20.63 14.64
CA PHE A 1081 -35.42 20.91 13.35
C PHE A 1081 -34.45 21.12 12.19
N ARG A 1082 -33.17 21.30 12.50
CA ARG A 1082 -32.10 21.54 11.55
C ARG A 1082 -30.82 20.87 12.05
N GLY A 1083 -29.91 20.59 11.13
CA GLY A 1083 -28.59 20.08 11.44
C GLY A 1083 -27.61 20.45 10.33
N SER A 1084 -26.35 20.14 10.59
CA SER A 1084 -25.29 20.15 9.59
C SER A 1084 -24.53 18.83 9.70
N ALA A 1085 -24.15 18.25 8.57
CA ALA A 1085 -23.23 17.12 8.48
C ALA A 1085 -22.11 17.48 7.49
N THR A 1086 -20.89 17.06 7.76
CA THR A 1086 -19.75 17.20 6.86
C THR A 1086 -19.13 15.84 6.64
N ILE A 1087 -18.99 15.42 5.39
CA ILE A 1087 -18.32 14.18 5.00
C ILE A 1087 -16.89 14.52 4.58
N ASN A 1088 -15.91 13.77 5.05
CA ASN A 1088 -14.53 14.04 4.71
C ASN A 1088 -14.21 13.64 3.25
N THR A 1089 -13.50 14.50 2.54
CA THR A 1089 -13.02 14.28 1.16
C THR A 1089 -11.51 14.03 1.11
N PHE A 1090 -10.87 13.67 2.22
CA PHE A 1090 -9.50 13.18 2.22
C PHE A 1090 -9.40 11.92 1.33
N PRO A 1091 -8.45 11.83 0.37
CA PRO A 1091 -8.48 10.82 -0.69
C PRO A 1091 -8.67 9.38 -0.20
N ASN A 1092 -7.91 8.96 0.81
CA ASN A 1092 -7.95 7.58 1.32
C ASN A 1092 -9.30 7.25 1.97
N ILE A 1093 -9.94 8.20 2.66
CA ILE A 1093 -11.27 8.02 3.26
C ILE A 1093 -12.34 7.99 2.18
N LEU A 1094 -12.25 8.85 1.17
CA LEU A 1094 -13.18 8.83 0.04
C LEU A 1094 -13.05 7.56 -0.81
N GLN A 1095 -11.84 6.97 -0.88
CA GLN A 1095 -11.60 5.66 -1.49
C GLN A 1095 -12.15 4.52 -0.60
N GLN A 1096 -11.96 4.56 0.72
CA GLN A 1096 -12.57 3.61 1.65
C GLN A 1096 -14.10 3.57 1.51
N TYR A 1097 -14.77 4.73 1.43
CA TYR A 1097 -16.22 4.80 1.19
C TYR A 1097 -16.66 4.28 -0.21
N GLN A 1098 -15.76 4.28 -1.20
CA GLN A 1098 -16.02 3.67 -2.51
C GLN A 1098 -15.79 2.16 -2.51
N ASN A 1099 -14.91 1.64 -1.65
CA ASN A 1099 -14.65 0.22 -1.51
C ASN A 1099 -15.68 -0.45 -0.58
N ASP A 1100 -16.15 0.28 0.44
CA ASP A 1100 -17.12 -0.16 1.43
C ASP A 1100 -18.23 0.90 1.63
N VAL A 1101 -19.32 0.75 0.86
CA VAL A 1101 -20.53 1.59 1.02
C VAL A 1101 -21.36 1.23 2.24
N ARG A 1102 -21.13 0.08 2.89
CA ARG A 1102 -21.77 -0.25 4.18
C ARG A 1102 -21.21 0.66 5.25
N TYR A 1103 -19.89 0.83 5.25
CA TYR A 1103 -19.18 1.70 6.18
C TYR A 1103 -19.65 3.16 6.09
N LEU A 1104 -19.83 3.71 4.88
CA LEU A 1104 -20.44 5.04 4.72
C LEU A 1104 -21.90 5.09 5.19
N TYR A 1105 -22.70 4.04 4.91
CA TYR A 1105 -24.10 3.96 5.35
C TYR A 1105 -24.24 3.99 6.88
N GLU A 1106 -23.43 3.18 7.58
CA GLU A 1106 -23.40 3.12 9.04
C GLU A 1106 -22.85 4.42 9.65
N THR A 1107 -21.74 4.95 9.12
CA THR A 1107 -21.19 6.27 9.50
C THR A 1107 -22.26 7.36 9.38
N MET A 1108 -23.07 7.38 8.31
CA MET A 1108 -24.10 8.41 8.18
C MET A 1108 -25.34 8.16 9.04
N ILE A 1109 -25.71 6.90 9.35
CA ILE A 1109 -26.70 6.62 10.40
C ILE A 1109 -26.21 7.20 11.71
N HIS A 1110 -24.93 7.00 12.02
CA HIS A 1110 -24.29 7.46 13.23
C HIS A 1110 -24.36 8.99 13.37
N GLU A 1111 -23.90 9.71 12.35
CA GLU A 1111 -23.91 11.17 12.31
C GLU A 1111 -25.31 11.78 12.43
N PHE A 1112 -26.32 11.14 11.81
CA PHE A 1112 -27.70 11.57 11.97
C PHE A 1112 -28.25 11.31 13.40
N GLY A 1113 -27.66 10.39 14.16
CA GLY A 1113 -27.86 10.25 15.61
C GLY A 1113 -27.45 11.51 16.38
N HIS A 1114 -26.26 12.06 16.10
CA HIS A 1114 -25.83 13.34 16.71
C HIS A 1114 -26.79 14.48 16.38
N VAL A 1115 -27.27 14.58 15.14
CA VAL A 1115 -28.30 15.58 14.73
C VAL A 1115 -29.60 15.44 15.54
N LEU A 1116 -29.98 14.23 15.94
CA LEU A 1116 -31.14 13.96 16.80
C LEU A 1116 -30.90 14.28 18.29
N GLY A 1117 -29.64 14.54 18.66
CA GLY A 1117 -29.25 14.93 20.01
C GLY A 1117 -28.55 13.83 20.81
N PHE A 1118 -28.00 12.81 20.15
CA PHE A 1118 -27.09 11.83 20.74
C PHE A 1118 -25.74 12.52 20.99
N THR A 1119 -25.72 13.44 21.95
CA THR A 1119 -24.56 14.27 22.25
C THR A 1119 -24.46 14.46 23.76
N GLY A 1120 -23.24 14.41 24.26
CA GLY A 1120 -22.92 14.76 25.64
C GLY A 1120 -22.02 15.98 25.73
N ARG A 1121 -21.79 16.41 26.97
CA ARG A 1121 -20.98 17.58 27.32
C ARG A 1121 -20.19 17.31 28.58
N SER A 1122 -18.92 17.68 28.55
CA SER A 1122 -18.04 17.69 29.71
C SER A 1122 -18.57 18.61 30.83
N PRO A 1123 -18.14 18.41 32.09
CA PRO A 1123 -18.44 19.32 33.21
C PRO A 1123 -17.97 20.77 33.01
N LYS A 1124 -17.13 21.04 32.01
CA LYS A 1124 -16.73 22.38 31.58
C LYS A 1124 -17.79 23.00 30.67
N GLN A 1125 -18.14 22.33 29.57
CA GLN A 1125 -19.14 22.78 28.59
C GLN A 1125 -20.54 22.98 29.23
N LEU A 1126 -20.90 22.21 30.25
CA LEU A 1126 -22.16 22.41 31.00
C LEU A 1126 -22.24 23.75 31.77
N LYS A 1127 -21.12 24.46 31.96
CA LYS A 1127 -21.08 25.79 32.59
C LYS A 1127 -21.20 26.93 31.56
N GLU A 1128 -21.08 26.61 30.27
CA GLU A 1128 -21.10 27.58 29.17
C GLU A 1128 -22.54 27.79 28.70
N LYS A 1129 -22.98 29.07 28.65
CA LYS A 1129 -24.35 29.41 28.24
C LYS A 1129 -24.47 29.43 26.71
N GLY A 1130 -25.43 28.67 26.19
CA GLY A 1130 -25.79 28.68 24.77
C GLY A 1130 -25.45 27.40 24.01
N VAL A 1131 -24.74 26.46 24.64
CA VAL A 1131 -24.44 25.15 24.06
C VAL A 1131 -25.72 24.31 23.93
N PHE A 1132 -25.91 23.68 22.77
CA PHE A 1132 -27.06 22.93 22.25
C PHE A 1132 -28.14 22.48 23.28
N PRO A 1133 -29.44 22.82 23.07
CA PRO A 1133 -30.58 22.48 23.94
C PRO A 1133 -31.27 21.13 23.60
N VAL A 1134 -30.65 20.31 22.75
CA VAL A 1134 -31.11 18.96 22.38
C VAL A 1134 -29.92 18.01 22.50
N SER A 1135 -29.60 17.64 23.74
CA SER A 1135 -28.51 16.73 24.10
C SER A 1135 -28.95 15.77 25.21
N TRP A 1136 -28.19 14.69 25.42
CA TRP A 1136 -28.41 13.79 26.55
C TRP A 1136 -28.35 14.51 27.90
N ASN A 1137 -27.48 15.52 28.06
CA ASN A 1137 -27.41 16.29 29.31
C ASN A 1137 -28.61 17.23 29.53
N ASP A 1138 -29.23 17.82 28.49
CA ASP A 1138 -30.43 18.67 28.67
C ASP A 1138 -31.63 17.86 29.18
N ARG A 1139 -31.65 16.57 28.85
CA ARG A 1139 -32.60 15.60 29.35
C ARG A 1139 -32.18 14.96 30.67
N SER A 1140 -31.01 15.34 31.20
CA SER A 1140 -30.40 14.78 32.41
C SER A 1140 -30.19 13.26 32.35
N LEU A 1141 -29.91 12.72 31.17
CA LEU A 1141 -29.78 11.27 30.90
C LEU A 1141 -28.40 10.73 31.25
N VAL A 1142 -27.33 11.51 31.00
CA VAL A 1142 -25.96 11.17 31.40
C VAL A 1142 -25.59 11.84 32.73
N ASP A 1143 -24.95 11.08 33.60
CA ASP A 1143 -24.23 11.57 34.77
C ASP A 1143 -22.75 11.76 34.43
N VAL A 1144 -22.26 12.99 34.59
CA VAL A 1144 -20.86 13.39 34.37
C VAL A 1144 -20.23 13.93 35.65
N SER A 1145 -20.80 13.61 36.81
CA SER A 1145 -20.28 14.07 38.12
C SER A 1145 -18.93 13.43 38.47
N ASP A 1146 -18.68 12.21 38.00
CA ASP A 1146 -17.35 11.60 37.92
C ASP A 1146 -16.86 11.64 36.46
N PRO A 1147 -15.89 12.51 36.11
CA PRO A 1147 -15.35 12.57 34.75
C PRO A 1147 -14.51 11.33 34.39
N ASN A 1148 -14.08 10.53 35.38
CA ASN A 1148 -13.37 9.27 35.13
C ASN A 1148 -14.34 8.10 34.87
N ASN A 1149 -15.64 8.29 35.06
CA ASN A 1149 -16.65 7.27 34.79
C ASN A 1149 -18.02 7.90 34.45
N PRO A 1150 -18.15 8.57 33.29
CA PRO A 1150 -19.43 9.10 32.84
C PRO A 1150 -20.38 7.94 32.49
N LEU A 1151 -21.61 8.04 32.97
CA LEU A 1151 -22.61 6.96 32.86
C LEU A 1151 -23.93 7.49 32.33
N TYR A 1152 -24.47 6.85 31.30
CA TYR A 1152 -25.87 6.99 30.94
C TYR A 1152 -26.72 6.27 31.98
N LYS A 1153 -27.72 6.94 32.54
CA LYS A 1153 -28.37 6.50 33.78
C LYS A 1153 -29.17 5.23 33.60
N ALA A 1154 -29.05 4.33 34.58
CA ALA A 1154 -29.80 3.08 34.65
C ALA A 1154 -31.33 3.24 34.50
N ASN A 1155 -31.92 4.24 35.15
CA ASN A 1155 -33.37 4.49 35.15
C ASN A 1155 -33.83 5.26 33.92
N THR A 1156 -33.50 4.76 32.73
CA THR A 1156 -33.84 5.30 31.41
C THR A 1156 -34.33 4.15 30.50
N PHE A 1157 -34.89 4.45 29.33
CA PHE A 1157 -35.24 3.40 28.38
C PHE A 1157 -33.99 2.69 27.86
N ALA A 1158 -32.90 3.41 27.58
CA ALA A 1158 -31.63 2.78 27.18
C ALA A 1158 -31.06 1.88 28.29
N GLY A 1159 -31.12 2.31 29.55
CA GLY A 1159 -30.66 1.49 30.68
C GLY A 1159 -31.50 0.24 30.94
N ILE A 1160 -32.81 0.30 30.64
CA ILE A 1160 -33.70 -0.87 30.62
C ILE A 1160 -33.30 -1.82 29.48
N ALA A 1161 -33.15 -1.31 28.26
CA ALA A 1161 -32.74 -2.10 27.10
C ALA A 1161 -31.36 -2.76 27.31
N TYR A 1162 -30.41 -2.08 27.92
CA TYR A 1162 -29.10 -2.66 28.26
C TYR A 1162 -29.22 -3.78 29.30
N GLY A 1163 -30.07 -3.61 30.31
CA GLY A 1163 -30.39 -4.65 31.29
C GLY A 1163 -30.98 -5.92 30.66
N GLU A 1164 -31.79 -5.78 29.61
CA GLU A 1164 -32.34 -6.88 28.81
C GLU A 1164 -31.28 -7.56 27.94
N LEU A 1165 -30.42 -6.79 27.27
CA LEU A 1165 -29.30 -7.33 26.49
C LEU A 1165 -28.29 -8.10 27.35
N LEU A 1166 -28.06 -7.67 28.60
CA LEU A 1166 -27.26 -8.41 29.58
C LEU A 1166 -28.01 -9.62 30.20
N GLY A 1167 -29.27 -9.86 29.83
CA GLY A 1167 -30.11 -10.93 30.41
C GLY A 1167 -30.51 -10.73 31.87
N THR A 1168 -30.03 -9.66 32.54
CA THR A 1168 -30.34 -9.36 33.95
C THR A 1168 -31.78 -8.92 34.15
N ASN A 1169 -32.37 -8.28 33.15
CA ASN A 1169 -33.68 -7.61 33.20
C ASN A 1169 -33.78 -6.56 34.32
N VAL A 1170 -32.63 -6.01 34.75
CA VAL A 1170 -32.53 -4.92 35.73
C VAL A 1170 -32.03 -3.68 35.00
N PRO A 1171 -32.68 -2.50 35.16
CA PRO A 1171 -32.21 -1.26 34.55
C PRO A 1171 -30.75 -1.00 34.96
N THR A 1172 -29.85 -0.92 33.97
CA THR A 1172 -28.40 -0.91 34.16
C THR A 1172 -27.80 0.33 33.51
N ALA A 1173 -26.83 0.97 34.16
CA ALA A 1173 -26.19 2.18 33.63
C ALA A 1173 -25.20 1.81 32.51
N LEU A 1174 -25.17 2.59 31.43
CA LEU A 1174 -24.28 2.36 30.29
C LEU A 1174 -23.01 3.21 30.42
N PRO A 1175 -21.81 2.64 30.28
CA PRO A 1175 -20.57 3.41 30.13
C PRO A 1175 -20.58 4.29 28.87
N VAL A 1176 -20.24 5.57 29.06
CA VAL A 1176 -20.12 6.57 27.99
C VAL A 1176 -18.63 6.83 27.75
N THR A 1177 -18.26 7.15 26.52
CA THR A 1177 -16.86 7.36 26.11
C THR A 1177 -16.16 8.44 26.92
N ARG A 1178 -14.87 8.19 27.22
CA ARG A 1178 -13.96 9.10 27.93
C ARG A 1178 -12.52 8.89 27.46
N GLY A 1179 -11.70 9.95 27.54
CA GLY A 1179 -10.27 9.88 27.26
C GLY A 1179 -9.89 9.86 25.78
N GLN A 1180 -10.88 9.97 24.88
CA GLN A 1180 -10.69 10.02 23.42
C GLN A 1180 -10.64 11.46 22.89
N GLY A 1181 -11.05 12.44 23.70
CA GLY A 1181 -10.92 13.86 23.41
C GLY A 1181 -12.26 14.58 23.19
N GLN A 1182 -12.21 15.88 22.86
CA GLN A 1182 -13.39 16.76 22.90
C GLN A 1182 -14.48 16.38 21.87
N GLY A 1183 -14.14 15.72 20.77
CA GLY A 1183 -15.12 15.23 19.79
C GLY A 1183 -15.86 13.97 20.24
N SER A 1184 -15.19 13.10 20.99
CA SER A 1184 -15.67 11.75 21.29
C SER A 1184 -16.18 11.55 22.72
N ASP A 1185 -15.58 12.25 23.69
CA ASP A 1185 -15.95 12.11 25.10
C ASP A 1185 -17.39 12.56 25.36
N TYR A 1186 -18.09 11.81 26.22
CA TYR A 1186 -19.49 12.03 26.62
C TYR A 1186 -20.56 11.85 25.52
N ALA A 1187 -20.20 11.77 24.24
CA ALA A 1187 -21.15 11.75 23.12
C ALA A 1187 -21.49 10.36 22.56
N HIS A 1188 -20.72 9.33 22.93
CA HIS A 1188 -20.80 7.97 22.39
C HIS A 1188 -20.94 6.91 23.48
N TRP A 1189 -21.41 5.72 23.13
CA TRP A 1189 -21.20 4.52 23.96
C TRP A 1189 -19.72 4.14 23.93
N TRP A 1190 -19.17 3.70 25.06
CA TRP A 1190 -17.73 3.43 25.10
C TRP A 1190 -17.36 2.16 24.30
N ARG A 1191 -16.62 2.29 23.19
CA ARG A 1191 -16.26 1.17 22.28
C ARG A 1191 -15.67 -0.02 23.03
N LYS A 1192 -14.86 0.23 24.07
CA LYS A 1192 -14.28 -0.81 24.94
C LYS A 1192 -15.31 -1.73 25.64
N ILE A 1193 -16.57 -1.31 25.73
CA ILE A 1193 -17.67 -2.09 26.34
C ILE A 1193 -18.69 -2.56 25.30
N PHE A 1194 -18.88 -1.80 24.22
CA PHE A 1194 -19.97 -2.02 23.27
C PHE A 1194 -19.51 -2.54 21.89
N ASN A 1195 -18.20 -2.51 21.59
CA ASN A 1195 -17.61 -2.99 20.33
C ASN A 1195 -18.39 -2.48 19.09
N GLU A 1196 -18.96 -3.38 18.29
CA GLU A 1196 -19.74 -3.14 17.06
C GLU A 1196 -21.14 -2.50 17.29
N GLU A 1197 -21.32 -1.59 18.23
CA GLU A 1197 -22.59 -0.83 18.36
C GLU A 1197 -22.46 0.51 17.62
N ALA A 1198 -23.39 0.80 16.70
CA ALA A 1198 -23.29 1.92 15.75
C ALA A 1198 -23.29 3.35 16.35
N GLN A 1199 -23.22 3.51 17.68
CA GLN A 1199 -23.02 4.80 18.38
C GLN A 1199 -21.76 4.81 19.28
N VAL A 1200 -20.74 4.00 18.97
CA VAL A 1200 -19.41 4.07 19.59
C VAL A 1200 -18.48 5.10 18.95
N GLU A 1201 -17.40 5.48 19.63
CA GLU A 1201 -16.57 6.64 19.27
C GLU A 1201 -15.72 6.58 17.98
N SER A 1202 -15.66 5.43 17.31
CA SER A 1202 -14.83 5.19 16.13
C SER A 1202 -15.33 3.96 15.38
N GLY A 1203 -15.38 4.00 14.06
CA GLY A 1203 -15.66 2.84 13.20
C GLY A 1203 -14.41 2.32 12.47
N GLU A 1204 -14.51 1.13 11.88
CA GLU A 1204 -13.46 0.48 11.10
C GLU A 1204 -14.07 -0.12 9.82
N ALA A 1205 -13.45 0.10 8.66
CA ALA A 1205 -13.93 -0.44 7.39
C ALA A 1205 -13.88 -1.98 7.38
N GLY A 1206 -14.88 -2.64 6.80
CA GLY A 1206 -15.01 -4.09 6.82
C GLY A 1206 -15.55 -4.71 8.13
N ASN A 1207 -15.79 -3.92 9.19
CA ASN A 1207 -16.42 -4.39 10.43
C ASN A 1207 -17.82 -3.75 10.65
N PRO A 1208 -18.93 -4.45 10.34
CA PRO A 1208 -20.27 -3.83 10.31
C PRO A 1208 -20.83 -3.48 11.70
N GLU A 1209 -21.13 -2.21 11.93
CA GLU A 1209 -21.69 -1.73 13.20
C GLU A 1209 -23.21 -1.85 13.27
N ARG A 1210 -23.73 -2.35 14.40
CA ARG A 1210 -25.15 -2.66 14.58
C ARG A 1210 -25.90 -1.53 15.26
N PHE A 1211 -26.96 -1.02 14.63
CA PHE A 1211 -27.84 -0.04 15.26
C PHE A 1211 -28.84 -0.72 16.20
N SER A 1212 -28.48 -0.82 17.47
CA SER A 1212 -29.14 -1.73 18.43
C SER A 1212 -30.34 -1.11 19.16
N THR A 1213 -30.98 -1.94 20.01
CA THR A 1213 -32.06 -1.50 20.89
C THR A 1213 -31.64 -0.43 21.90
N ILE A 1214 -30.37 -0.33 22.32
CA ILE A 1214 -29.96 0.73 23.28
C ILE A 1214 -29.91 2.10 22.62
N SER A 1215 -29.45 2.17 21.37
CA SER A 1215 -29.42 3.40 20.58
C SER A 1215 -30.84 3.86 20.22
N ILE A 1216 -31.72 2.95 19.77
CA ILE A 1216 -33.15 3.27 19.57
C ILE A 1216 -33.82 3.73 20.88
N ALA A 1217 -33.51 3.09 22.01
CA ALA A 1217 -34.07 3.47 23.30
C ALA A 1217 -33.59 4.86 23.76
N SER A 1218 -32.35 5.25 23.49
CA SER A 1218 -31.84 6.58 23.83
C SER A 1218 -32.53 7.71 23.02
N ALA A 1219 -32.96 7.44 21.77
CA ALA A 1219 -33.83 8.35 21.03
C ALA A 1219 -35.20 8.52 21.72
N ARG A 1220 -35.75 7.47 22.34
CA ARG A 1220 -36.99 7.56 23.12
C ARG A 1220 -36.80 8.40 24.37
N ASP A 1221 -35.67 8.24 25.07
CA ASP A 1221 -35.29 9.07 26.22
C ASP A 1221 -35.14 10.56 25.83
N LEU A 1222 -34.55 10.84 24.66
CA LEU A 1222 -34.50 12.20 24.07
C LEU A 1222 -35.90 12.76 23.77
N GLY A 1223 -36.84 11.89 23.41
CA GLY A 1223 -38.27 12.19 23.38
C GLY A 1223 -38.99 11.84 22.09
N TYR A 1224 -38.33 11.14 21.16
CA TYR A 1224 -38.91 10.67 19.91
C TYR A 1224 -39.84 9.47 20.14
N ASN A 1225 -40.89 9.30 19.32
CA ASN A 1225 -41.71 8.08 19.37
C ASN A 1225 -41.07 7.04 18.45
N VAL A 1226 -40.35 6.10 19.05
CA VAL A 1226 -39.53 5.13 18.31
C VAL A 1226 -40.27 3.82 18.01
N ASN A 1227 -39.71 3.05 17.09
CA ASN A 1227 -40.01 1.66 16.80
C ASN A 1227 -38.79 0.80 17.17
N TYR A 1228 -38.87 0.04 18.27
CA TYR A 1228 -37.84 -0.93 18.66
C TYR A 1228 -37.68 -2.05 17.63
N GLY A 1229 -38.68 -2.23 16.76
CA GLY A 1229 -38.66 -3.19 15.67
C GLY A 1229 -37.62 -2.95 14.59
N ALA A 1230 -37.03 -1.74 14.53
CA ALA A 1230 -35.98 -1.38 13.58
C ALA A 1230 -34.56 -1.73 14.04
N ALA A 1231 -34.39 -2.22 15.29
CA ALA A 1231 -33.08 -2.58 15.83
C ALA A 1231 -32.48 -3.79 15.10
N GLU A 1232 -31.21 -3.71 14.77
CA GLU A 1232 -30.43 -4.88 14.38
C GLU A 1232 -30.22 -5.83 15.57
N PRO A 1233 -30.12 -7.15 15.33
CA PRO A 1233 -29.64 -8.09 16.34
C PRO A 1233 -28.24 -7.68 16.80
N TYR A 1234 -28.10 -7.48 18.11
CA TYR A 1234 -26.85 -7.08 18.75
C TYR A 1234 -26.79 -7.70 20.13
N THR A 1235 -25.62 -8.21 20.52
CA THR A 1235 -25.35 -8.71 21.88
C THR A 1235 -24.08 -8.03 22.36
N PRO A 1236 -24.10 -7.27 23.46
CA PRO A 1236 -22.89 -6.66 23.99
C PRO A 1236 -21.92 -7.75 24.45
N PRO A 1237 -20.59 -7.56 24.27
CA PRO A 1237 -19.59 -8.46 24.82
C PRO A 1237 -19.86 -8.76 26.31
N LYS A 1238 -19.79 -10.04 26.70
CA LYS A 1238 -19.93 -10.44 28.11
C LYS A 1238 -18.84 -9.73 28.91
N GLN A 1239 -19.23 -8.79 29.78
CA GLN A 1239 -18.29 -8.16 30.70
C GLN A 1239 -17.65 -9.24 31.57
N GLN A 1240 -16.34 -9.45 31.40
CA GLN A 1240 -15.53 -10.12 32.42
C GLN A 1240 -15.58 -9.24 33.67
N ALA A 1241 -16.11 -9.81 34.77
CA ALA A 1241 -16.46 -9.11 36.01
C ALA A 1241 -15.35 -9.19 37.07
#